data_AF-A0A7X6Z740-F1
#
_entry.id   AF-A0A7X6Z740-F1
#
_cell.length_a   1.000
_cell.length_b   1.000
_cell.length_c   1.000
_cell.angle_alpha   90.00
_cell.angle_beta   90.00
_cell.angle_gamma   90.00
#
_symmetry.space_group_name_H-M   'P 1'
#
loop_
_entity.id
_entity.type
_entity.pdbx_description
1 polymer ?
#
loop_
_entity_poly.entity_id
_entity_poly.type
_entity_poly.pdbx_seq_one_letter_code
_entity_poly.pdbx_strand_id
1 'polypeptide(L)'
;RDASSLPDGLTPYRLMSGRFPGQEGELALDPLAAALLGGVEPGDSVTLELEQRFPDTSAQPLERTFTVVGLFAWMDSALPADVYHALTVVPPDEQQAGELYLTVRPSSRYEDQLFAALSDTIPGADQPDRRWQSKYEAPETGRLHVRTHEGLLRYYGQTSHDATNRVMLGVFALLSAIIMVSVVFVIRNSFSMSVTERLSEFGLLRVVGATPGQIRRLVLQDAWQLALAGIPLGLLAGLGAMAVTIGAVAKVDLPVVRNMRLVMSPAALLLAAGMSLVTIFLAAFSPALRSSRQAPVEAIRHSGTFRVKSSSRRIHRGRLGQWLLGAPGALASRNVRRDRRRFRTTALSVAVSAILFLAAGGLSLQMRASLAAFNSEQTDFTVHAARSDQFACAPELVHLHETLSTQPEVARSALLGRFYASAPLDPGQLDAGWVEAYRQQSSIYGRELTPEQAAADMLYNGLLTVEIVLADRSLLDELGVSNPNQAWQAMKNGQALLSQTGSLRIGPVGGATVPLTTLGPGDAFPLRDTTRDDQDGHKTVILDLPDHLQIASEIEDQPWFVAGAFSGVPTVRLIVSQGYASRHFAVLPSFDQGIAWQLLLDAQPGQEKALQIMLAGQLTGREGEALSLEDNYANLQMARDLVFVMDVFLYGFTVVIILICAMNIINIVTTQIVLRRRELAMLRAIGMSGAQQTAMLLAESALYGLTGALWGSAAGLALLAALSRQTDQLLAGSGLRGVPWLLVLWTLAGALLLSLLAGILPIRRVRRDSIVDAIREEG
;
A
#
# COMPACT_ATOMS: atom_id res chain seq x y z
N ARG A 1 -25.01 -18.99 23.16
CA ARG A 1 -25.39 -20.23 22.44
C ARG A 1 -24.19 -21.16 22.47
N ASP A 2 -24.42 -22.45 22.62
CA ASP A 2 -23.39 -23.49 22.64
C ASP A 2 -22.54 -23.44 21.35
N ALA A 3 -21.21 -23.40 21.48
CA ALA A 3 -20.27 -23.24 20.36
C ALA A 3 -20.41 -24.34 19.30
N SER A 4 -20.90 -25.51 19.72
CA SER A 4 -21.23 -26.67 18.88
C SER A 4 -22.37 -26.43 17.88
N SER A 5 -23.14 -25.35 18.01
CA SER A 5 -24.30 -25.05 17.16
C SER A 5 -23.99 -24.18 15.93
N LEU A 6 -22.75 -23.71 15.77
CA LEU A 6 -22.32 -22.87 14.65
C LEU A 6 -21.74 -23.74 13.51
N PRO A 7 -22.06 -23.46 12.22
CA PRO A 7 -21.52 -24.22 11.09
C PRO A 7 -19.99 -24.14 10.98
N ASP A 8 -19.36 -25.24 10.54
CA ASP A 8 -17.92 -25.32 10.28
C ASP A 8 -17.42 -24.15 9.39
N GLY A 9 -16.42 -23.42 9.88
CA GLY A 9 -15.78 -22.29 9.18
C GLY A 9 -16.27 -20.89 9.58
N LEU A 10 -17.15 -20.78 10.58
CA LEU A 10 -17.67 -19.50 11.11
C LEU A 10 -17.21 -19.18 12.54
N THR A 11 -16.50 -20.11 13.19
CA THR A 11 -15.85 -19.93 14.49
C THR A 11 -14.34 -19.77 14.31
N PRO A 12 -13.63 -18.99 15.15
CA PRO A 12 -12.16 -18.85 15.08
C PRO A 12 -11.42 -20.12 15.52
N TYR A 13 -12.14 -21.20 15.81
CA TYR A 13 -11.63 -22.51 16.21
C TYR A 13 -12.32 -23.61 15.42
N ARG A 14 -11.54 -24.64 15.06
CA ARG A 14 -12.02 -25.87 14.42
C ARG A 14 -11.73 -27.04 15.33
N LEU A 15 -12.77 -27.77 15.73
CA LEU A 15 -12.62 -28.98 16.52
C LEU A 15 -11.79 -30.01 15.73
N MET A 16 -10.72 -30.52 16.34
CA MET A 16 -9.86 -31.56 15.76
C MET A 16 -10.26 -32.95 16.25
N SER A 17 -10.55 -33.08 17.54
CA SER A 17 -10.98 -34.32 18.19
C SER A 17 -11.79 -34.01 19.45
N GLY A 18 -12.63 -34.97 19.88
CA GLY A 18 -13.48 -34.82 21.06
C GLY A 18 -14.72 -33.94 20.82
N ARG A 19 -15.05 -33.07 21.78
CA ARG A 19 -16.18 -32.12 21.73
C ARG A 19 -15.82 -30.82 22.44
N PHE A 20 -16.61 -29.76 22.23
CA PHE A 20 -16.51 -28.55 23.03
C PHE A 20 -17.06 -28.76 24.46
N PRO A 21 -16.55 -28.00 25.45
CA PRO A 21 -17.04 -28.05 26.82
C PRO A 21 -18.49 -27.54 26.88
N GLY A 22 -19.35 -28.34 27.51
CA GLY A 22 -20.77 -28.05 27.68
C GLY A 22 -21.17 -27.79 29.13
N GLN A 23 -20.28 -28.08 30.08
CA GLN A 23 -20.51 -27.90 31.53
C GLN A 23 -19.27 -27.32 32.21
N GLU A 24 -19.46 -26.77 33.41
CA GLU A 24 -18.37 -26.25 34.23
C GLU A 24 -17.38 -27.37 34.59
N GLY A 25 -16.08 -27.07 34.61
CA GLY A 25 -15.03 -28.06 34.83
C GLY A 25 -14.64 -28.87 33.59
N GLU A 26 -15.24 -28.62 32.44
CA GLU A 26 -14.79 -29.15 31.14
C GLU A 26 -13.89 -28.13 30.43
N LEU A 27 -12.87 -28.64 29.73
CA LEU A 27 -11.87 -27.84 29.02
C LEU A 27 -11.65 -28.40 27.61
N ALA A 28 -11.57 -27.53 26.60
CA ALA A 28 -10.98 -27.91 25.32
C ALA A 28 -9.67 -27.13 25.14
N LEU A 29 -8.66 -27.78 24.57
CA LEU A 29 -7.29 -27.24 24.46
C LEU A 29 -6.85 -27.17 23.00
N ASP A 30 -5.93 -26.26 22.69
CA ASP A 30 -5.17 -26.37 21.45
C ASP A 30 -4.13 -27.50 21.51
N PRO A 31 -3.66 -28.07 20.37
CA PRO A 31 -2.73 -29.19 20.36
C PRO A 31 -1.37 -28.90 21.00
N LEU A 32 -0.91 -27.64 20.94
CA LEU A 32 0.37 -27.22 21.51
C LEU A 32 0.25 -27.06 23.03
N ALA A 33 -0.87 -26.51 23.52
CA ALA A 33 -1.24 -26.49 24.93
C ALA A 33 -1.33 -27.91 25.51
N ALA A 34 -1.99 -28.82 24.78
CA ALA A 34 -2.10 -30.22 25.16
C ALA A 34 -0.73 -30.91 25.22
N ALA A 35 0.17 -30.61 24.28
CA ALA A 35 1.54 -31.13 24.28
C ALA A 35 2.35 -30.64 25.49
N LEU A 36 2.23 -29.35 25.84
CA LEU A 36 2.92 -28.76 27.00
C LEU A 36 2.43 -29.31 28.34
N LEU A 37 1.15 -29.65 28.42
CA LEU A 37 0.55 -30.26 29.61
C LEU A 37 0.82 -31.77 29.71
N GLY A 38 1.80 -32.29 28.96
CA GLY A 38 2.20 -33.70 29.01
C GLY A 38 1.58 -34.59 27.93
N GLY A 39 1.05 -34.02 26.85
CA GLY A 39 0.43 -34.78 25.75
C GLY A 39 -0.99 -35.23 26.07
N VAL A 40 -1.78 -34.36 26.69
CA VAL A 40 -3.12 -34.65 27.22
C VAL A 40 -4.12 -34.93 26.11
N GLU A 41 -4.88 -36.02 26.21
CA GLU A 41 -5.92 -36.39 25.25
C GLU A 41 -7.34 -36.11 25.79
N PRO A 42 -8.36 -36.02 24.90
CA PRO A 42 -9.76 -35.91 25.33
C PRO A 42 -10.16 -37.10 26.23
N GLY A 43 -10.49 -36.81 27.48
CA GLY A 43 -10.81 -37.76 28.55
C GLY A 43 -9.95 -37.59 29.79
N ASP A 44 -8.78 -36.96 29.66
CA ASP A 44 -7.83 -36.75 30.75
C ASP A 44 -8.20 -35.55 31.63
N SER A 45 -7.67 -35.51 32.86
CA SER A 45 -7.86 -34.39 33.79
C SER A 45 -6.58 -33.58 33.93
N VAL A 46 -6.69 -32.26 33.87
CA VAL A 46 -5.58 -31.30 34.00
C VAL A 46 -5.89 -30.33 35.13
N THR A 47 -4.93 -30.13 36.02
CA THR A 47 -5.02 -29.09 37.06
C THR A 47 -4.22 -27.88 36.60
N LEU A 48 -4.88 -26.72 36.57
CA LEU A 48 -4.30 -25.45 36.16
C LEU A 48 -4.31 -24.50 37.35
N GLU A 49 -3.17 -23.85 37.59
CA GLU A 49 -3.08 -22.67 38.45
C GLU A 49 -3.55 -21.46 37.65
N LEU A 50 -4.69 -20.89 38.03
CA LEU A 50 -5.28 -19.73 37.36
C LEU A 50 -4.86 -18.46 38.10
N GLU A 51 -4.09 -17.61 37.42
CA GLU A 51 -3.80 -16.25 37.86
C GLU A 51 -4.65 -15.23 37.10
N GLN A 52 -5.17 -14.23 37.82
CA GLN A 52 -5.86 -13.10 37.21
C GLN A 52 -4.84 -12.12 36.64
N ARG A 53 -5.04 -11.69 35.39
CA ARG A 53 -4.14 -10.73 34.71
C ARG A 53 -4.13 -9.33 35.34
N PHE A 54 -5.12 -9.02 36.20
CA PHE A 54 -5.17 -7.81 37.03
C PHE A 54 -5.58 -8.20 38.45
N PRO A 55 -4.67 -8.74 39.26
CA PRO A 55 -4.98 -9.08 40.63
C PRO A 55 -5.15 -7.78 41.43
N ASP A 56 -6.25 -7.64 42.17
CA ASP A 56 -6.16 -6.89 43.42
C ASP A 56 -5.05 -7.55 44.24
N THR A 57 -4.17 -6.75 44.86
CA THR A 57 -2.85 -7.09 45.43
C THR A 57 -2.83 -8.16 46.54
N SER A 58 -3.87 -8.98 46.69
CA SER A 58 -4.00 -10.06 47.66
C SER A 58 -4.64 -11.37 47.13
N ALA A 59 -4.97 -11.49 45.84
CA ALA A 59 -5.59 -12.71 45.31
C ALA A 59 -4.57 -13.86 45.17
N GLN A 60 -4.80 -14.98 45.88
CA GLN A 60 -4.01 -16.21 45.72
C GLN A 60 -4.34 -16.90 44.39
N PRO A 61 -3.37 -17.58 43.73
CA PRO A 61 -3.62 -18.36 42.53
C PRO A 61 -4.66 -19.45 42.81
N LEU A 62 -5.65 -19.55 41.93
CA LEU A 62 -6.74 -20.52 42.08
C LEU A 62 -6.40 -21.80 41.32
N GLU A 63 -6.04 -22.86 42.04
CA GLU A 63 -5.93 -24.19 41.45
C GLU A 63 -7.32 -24.73 41.09
N ARG A 64 -7.56 -25.03 39.80
CA ARG A 64 -8.76 -25.75 39.34
C ARG A 64 -8.37 -26.95 38.48
N THR A 65 -9.01 -28.08 38.76
CA THR A 65 -8.92 -29.29 37.93
C THR A 65 -10.05 -29.29 36.90
N PHE A 66 -9.67 -29.47 35.64
CA PHE A 66 -10.58 -29.56 34.50
C PHE A 66 -10.45 -30.93 33.81
N THR A 67 -11.56 -31.41 33.25
CA THR A 67 -11.55 -32.57 32.33
C THR A 67 -11.41 -32.08 30.90
N VAL A 68 -10.39 -32.53 30.18
CA VAL A 68 -10.19 -32.20 28.78
C VAL A 68 -11.19 -32.99 27.95
N VAL A 69 -12.10 -32.31 27.25
CA VAL A 69 -13.18 -32.95 26.47
C VAL A 69 -12.97 -32.86 24.97
N GLY A 70 -11.99 -32.06 24.51
CA GLY A 70 -11.67 -31.95 23.09
C GLY A 70 -10.41 -31.16 22.79
N LEU A 71 -9.88 -31.34 21.59
CA LEU A 71 -8.80 -30.54 21.02
C LEU A 71 -9.33 -29.70 19.87
N PHE A 72 -8.93 -28.44 19.78
CA PHE A 72 -9.32 -27.55 18.69
C PHE A 72 -8.12 -26.81 18.09
N ALA A 73 -8.16 -26.58 16.78
CA ALA A 73 -7.21 -25.72 16.10
C ALA A 73 -7.74 -24.28 16.09
N TRP A 74 -6.98 -23.33 16.63
CA TRP A 74 -7.26 -21.90 16.45
C TRP A 74 -6.91 -21.49 15.01
N MET A 75 -7.80 -20.75 14.36
CA MET A 75 -7.72 -20.41 12.94
C MET A 75 -7.32 -18.96 12.66
N ASP A 76 -7.26 -18.10 13.68
CA ASP A 76 -6.84 -16.70 13.53
C ASP A 76 -5.32 -16.58 13.74
N SER A 77 -4.60 -16.05 12.76
CA SER A 77 -3.13 -16.04 12.70
C SER A 77 -2.49 -14.77 13.28
N ALA A 78 -3.24 -13.97 14.04
CA ALA A 78 -2.84 -12.62 14.44
C ALA A 78 -2.25 -12.50 15.86
N LEU A 79 -1.84 -13.61 16.50
CA LEU A 79 -1.44 -13.61 17.91
C LEU A 79 0.06 -13.86 18.12
N PRO A 80 0.65 -13.33 19.22
CA PRO A 80 2.04 -13.57 19.61
C PRO A 80 2.32 -15.07 19.80
N ALA A 81 3.57 -15.48 19.61
CA ALA A 81 4.01 -16.89 19.62
C ALA A 81 3.82 -17.62 20.97
N ASP A 82 3.45 -16.91 22.05
CA ASP A 82 3.52 -17.42 23.43
C ASP A 82 2.15 -17.56 24.12
N VAL A 83 1.04 -17.51 23.37
CA VAL A 83 -0.32 -17.63 23.93
C VAL A 83 -0.97 -18.95 23.51
N TYR A 84 -1.21 -19.81 24.50
CA TYR A 84 -1.95 -21.06 24.34
C TYR A 84 -3.43 -20.87 24.62
N HIS A 85 -4.28 -21.51 23.83
CA HIS A 85 -5.72 -21.34 23.90
C HIS A 85 -6.40 -22.50 24.60
N ALA A 86 -7.31 -22.15 25.51
CA ALA A 86 -8.22 -23.08 26.16
C ALA A 86 -9.65 -22.51 26.14
N LEU A 87 -10.65 -23.39 25.98
CA LEU A 87 -12.07 -23.06 26.04
C LEU A 87 -12.67 -23.77 27.25
N THR A 88 -13.46 -23.07 28.06
CA THR A 88 -14.19 -23.62 29.21
C THR A 88 -15.54 -22.91 29.37
N VAL A 89 -16.45 -23.48 30.14
CA VAL A 89 -17.74 -22.86 30.48
C VAL A 89 -17.61 -22.15 31.83
N VAL A 90 -17.85 -20.84 31.86
CA VAL A 90 -17.79 -20.01 33.09
C VAL A 90 -19.21 -19.76 33.61
N PRO A 91 -19.46 -19.90 34.93
CA PRO A 91 -20.78 -19.65 35.51
C PRO A 91 -21.20 -18.16 35.40
N PRO A 92 -22.53 -17.88 35.38
CA PRO A 92 -23.06 -16.52 35.21
C PRO A 92 -22.57 -15.52 36.27
N ASP A 93 -22.27 -16.03 37.47
CA ASP A 93 -21.98 -15.25 38.67
C ASP A 93 -20.50 -14.79 38.73
N GLU A 94 -19.62 -15.45 37.95
CA GLU A 94 -18.19 -15.16 37.81
C GLU A 94 -17.87 -14.41 36.49
N GLN A 95 -18.89 -13.91 35.78
CA GLN A 95 -18.71 -13.24 34.49
C GLN A 95 -17.99 -11.89 34.64
N GLN A 96 -16.71 -11.84 34.28
CA GLN A 96 -16.04 -10.57 34.00
C GLN A 96 -15.92 -10.24 32.50
N ALA A 97 -15.95 -11.22 31.59
CA ALA A 97 -16.11 -10.97 30.15
C ALA A 97 -16.44 -12.26 29.37
N GLY A 98 -17.55 -12.28 28.62
CA GLY A 98 -17.87 -13.34 27.64
C GLY A 98 -17.91 -12.75 26.23
N GLU A 99 -17.28 -13.42 25.25
CA GLU A 99 -17.32 -12.99 23.85
C GLU A 99 -18.48 -13.68 23.10
N LEU A 100 -19.40 -12.87 22.57
CA LEU A 100 -20.51 -13.36 21.75
C LEU A 100 -20.18 -13.23 20.26
N TYR A 101 -20.04 -14.37 19.58
CA TYR A 101 -19.80 -14.43 18.14
C TYR A 101 -21.13 -14.48 17.38
N LEU A 102 -21.45 -13.40 16.64
CA LEU A 102 -22.66 -13.30 15.82
C LEU A 102 -22.29 -13.32 14.33
N THR A 103 -22.89 -14.26 13.60
CA THR A 103 -22.77 -14.28 12.13
C THR A 103 -23.87 -13.42 11.51
N VAL A 104 -23.49 -12.28 10.93
CA VAL A 104 -24.40 -11.41 10.18
C VAL A 104 -23.93 -11.32 8.73
N ARG A 105 -24.85 -11.39 7.76
CA ARG A 105 -24.51 -11.25 6.34
C ARG A 105 -24.01 -9.83 6.07
N PRO A 106 -22.88 -9.64 5.37
CA PRO A 106 -22.38 -8.29 5.07
C PRO A 106 -23.38 -7.51 4.23
N SER A 107 -23.76 -6.31 4.68
CA SER A 107 -24.63 -5.38 3.93
C SER A 107 -24.25 -3.93 4.24
N SER A 108 -24.63 -2.98 3.38
CA SER A 108 -24.34 -1.54 3.56
C SER A 108 -25.10 -0.86 4.71
N ARG A 109 -25.74 -1.66 5.56
CA ARG A 109 -26.43 -1.28 6.81
C ARG A 109 -26.07 -2.28 7.91
N TYR A 110 -24.88 -2.88 7.82
CA TYR A 110 -24.43 -3.97 8.68
C TYR A 110 -24.50 -3.58 10.16
N GLU A 111 -23.99 -2.39 10.51
CA GLU A 111 -24.07 -1.87 11.87
C GLU A 111 -25.53 -1.70 12.29
N ASP A 112 -26.37 -1.03 11.50
CA ASP A 112 -27.79 -0.83 11.82
C ASP A 112 -28.57 -2.15 11.98
N GLN A 113 -28.27 -3.16 11.16
CA GLN A 113 -28.89 -4.48 11.21
C GLN A 113 -28.39 -5.31 12.39
N LEU A 114 -27.09 -5.22 12.71
CA LEU A 114 -26.50 -5.83 13.89
C LEU A 114 -27.06 -5.19 15.16
N PHE A 115 -27.16 -3.86 15.20
CA PHE A 115 -27.78 -3.10 16.29
C PHE A 115 -29.25 -3.45 16.45
N ALA A 116 -30.03 -3.50 15.37
CA ALA A 116 -31.44 -3.91 15.42
C ALA A 116 -31.62 -5.35 15.90
N ALA A 117 -30.77 -6.29 15.44
CA ALA A 117 -30.81 -7.67 15.88
C ALA A 117 -30.37 -7.83 17.36
N LEU A 118 -29.40 -7.04 17.81
CA LEU A 118 -28.92 -7.04 19.19
C LEU A 118 -29.92 -6.38 20.14
N SER A 119 -30.58 -5.29 19.73
CA SER A 119 -31.61 -4.60 20.52
C SER A 119 -32.86 -5.46 20.74
N ASP A 120 -33.21 -6.30 19.77
CA ASP A 120 -34.32 -7.27 19.92
C ASP A 120 -33.98 -8.41 20.90
N THR A 121 -32.69 -8.66 21.15
CA THR A 121 -32.22 -9.83 21.91
C THR A 121 -31.71 -9.47 23.31
N ILE A 122 -31.30 -8.22 23.55
CA ILE A 122 -30.68 -7.76 24.79
C ILE A 122 -31.40 -6.51 25.31
N PRO A 123 -32.16 -6.60 26.42
CA PRO A 123 -32.85 -5.46 27.00
C PRO A 123 -31.85 -4.37 27.45
N GLY A 124 -32.00 -3.12 26.97
CA GLY A 124 -31.15 -1.98 27.34
C GLY A 124 -30.05 -1.60 26.34
N ALA A 125 -29.96 -2.29 25.21
CA ALA A 125 -29.04 -1.95 24.10
C ALA A 125 -29.53 -0.78 23.21
N ASP A 126 -30.61 -0.11 23.62
CA ASP A 126 -31.40 0.86 22.87
C ASP A 126 -30.85 2.31 22.88
N GLN A 127 -29.73 2.57 23.58
CA GLN A 127 -29.10 3.89 23.58
C GLN A 127 -27.93 3.99 22.57
N PRO A 128 -28.07 4.78 21.50
CA PRO A 128 -27.10 4.91 20.41
C PRO A 128 -25.99 5.88 20.80
N ASP A 129 -25.39 5.72 21.98
CA ASP A 129 -24.22 6.52 22.31
C ASP A 129 -23.03 5.91 21.59
N ARG A 130 -22.51 6.63 20.58
CA ARG A 130 -21.39 6.24 19.71
C ARG A 130 -20.04 6.06 20.45
N ARG A 131 -20.05 5.81 21.76
CA ARG A 131 -18.88 5.67 22.65
C ARG A 131 -18.50 4.22 22.96
N TRP A 132 -18.82 3.27 22.09
CA TRP A 132 -18.31 1.89 22.19
C TRP A 132 -16.99 1.68 21.43
N GLN A 133 -16.22 2.75 21.23
CA GLN A 133 -14.84 2.67 20.77
C GLN A 133 -13.88 2.82 21.96
N SER A 134 -13.69 1.75 22.72
CA SER A 134 -12.41 1.56 23.39
C SER A 134 -12.06 0.08 23.40
N LYS A 135 -10.87 -0.23 22.90
CA LYS A 135 -10.23 -1.55 23.04
C LYS A 135 -9.80 -1.78 24.50
N TYR A 136 -9.74 -0.72 25.30
CA TYR A 136 -9.32 -0.73 26.70
C TYR A 136 -10.04 0.40 27.45
N GLU A 137 -11.13 0.07 28.13
CA GLU A 137 -11.60 0.76 29.35
C GLU A 137 -12.73 -0.10 29.94
N ALA A 138 -12.50 -0.59 31.16
CA ALA A 138 -13.49 -1.11 32.09
C ALA A 138 -13.18 -0.43 33.45
N PRO A 139 -14.04 -0.44 34.50
CA PRO A 139 -15.14 -1.39 34.74
C PRO A 139 -16.31 -0.86 35.63
N GLU A 140 -17.59 -0.84 35.21
CA GLU A 140 -18.69 -0.79 36.22
C GLU A 140 -20.02 -1.45 35.84
N THR A 141 -20.23 -1.87 34.60
CA THR A 141 -21.41 -2.69 34.25
C THR A 141 -20.97 -3.75 33.28
N GLY A 142 -21.39 -5.01 33.47
CA GLY A 142 -21.11 -6.11 32.55
C GLY A 142 -21.51 -5.72 31.13
N ARG A 143 -20.54 -5.32 30.32
CA ARG A 143 -20.73 -4.79 28.97
C ARG A 143 -20.48 -5.89 27.95
N LEU A 144 -21.43 -6.06 27.04
CA LEU A 144 -21.35 -7.02 25.95
C LEU A 144 -20.26 -6.57 24.95
N HIS A 145 -19.17 -7.34 24.84
CA HIS A 145 -18.15 -7.11 23.84
C HIS A 145 -18.57 -7.71 22.49
N VAL A 146 -19.05 -6.88 21.58
CA VAL A 146 -19.35 -7.28 20.19
C VAL A 146 -18.12 -7.02 19.33
N ARG A 147 -17.50 -8.08 18.83
CA ARG A 147 -16.39 -8.00 17.87
C ARG A 147 -16.84 -8.50 16.50
N THR A 148 -16.40 -7.80 15.47
CA THR A 148 -16.56 -8.27 14.08
C THR A 148 -15.38 -9.15 13.70
N HIS A 149 -15.61 -10.23 12.95
CA HIS A 149 -14.54 -11.11 12.50
C HIS A 149 -13.78 -10.44 11.33
N GLU A 150 -12.89 -9.51 11.66
CA GLU A 150 -12.17 -8.72 10.65
C GLU A 150 -11.32 -9.58 9.71
N GLY A 151 -10.73 -10.68 10.20
CA GLY A 151 -9.99 -11.63 9.37
C GLY A 151 -10.84 -12.19 8.22
N LEU A 152 -12.06 -12.66 8.51
CA LEU A 152 -13.00 -13.15 7.51
C LEU A 152 -13.42 -12.04 6.54
N LEU A 153 -13.72 -10.84 7.05
CA LEU A 153 -14.07 -9.69 6.20
C LEU A 153 -12.95 -9.35 5.22
N ARG A 154 -11.68 -9.36 5.66
CA ARG A 154 -10.52 -9.14 4.80
C ARG A 154 -10.42 -10.17 3.67
N TYR A 155 -10.71 -11.45 3.93
CA TYR A 155 -10.78 -12.47 2.88
C TYR A 155 -11.90 -12.24 1.87
N TYR A 156 -13.02 -11.63 2.28
CA TYR A 156 -14.08 -11.18 1.37
C TYR A 156 -13.76 -9.85 0.67
N GLY A 157 -12.61 -9.24 0.94
CA GLY A 157 -12.25 -7.92 0.42
C GLY A 157 -13.11 -6.80 1.01
N GLN A 158 -13.60 -6.99 2.23
CA GLN A 158 -14.44 -6.04 2.96
C GLN A 158 -13.80 -5.70 4.32
N THR A 159 -14.25 -4.61 4.91
CA THR A 159 -13.91 -4.19 6.26
C THR A 159 -15.20 -3.89 7.04
N SER A 160 -15.08 -3.72 8.35
CA SER A 160 -16.16 -3.24 9.21
C SER A 160 -16.65 -1.82 8.83
N HIS A 161 -15.86 -1.07 8.06
CA HIS A 161 -16.12 0.32 7.72
C HIS A 161 -16.69 0.47 6.30
N ASP A 162 -17.98 0.82 6.21
CA ASP A 162 -18.68 0.98 4.93
C ASP A 162 -18.09 2.06 4.03
N ALA A 163 -17.53 3.13 4.60
CA ALA A 163 -16.82 4.14 3.82
C ALA A 163 -15.64 3.53 3.07
N THR A 164 -14.83 2.71 3.75
CA THR A 164 -13.67 2.02 3.19
C THR A 164 -14.10 1.01 2.12
N ASN A 165 -15.15 0.24 2.37
CA ASN A 165 -15.71 -0.71 1.39
C ASN A 165 -16.15 -0.02 0.10
N ARG A 166 -16.90 1.09 0.22
CA ARG A 166 -17.35 1.88 -0.95
C ARG A 166 -16.18 2.46 -1.72
N VAL A 167 -15.13 2.91 -1.04
CA VAL A 167 -13.93 3.43 -1.72
C VAL A 167 -13.17 2.31 -2.43
N MET A 168 -12.93 1.17 -1.78
CA MET A 168 -12.27 0.02 -2.42
C MET A 168 -13.02 -0.43 -3.67
N LEU A 169 -14.34 -0.63 -3.56
CA LEU A 169 -15.21 -0.93 -4.71
C LEU A 169 -15.17 0.18 -5.77
N GLY A 170 -15.14 1.44 -5.35
CA GLY A 170 -15.03 2.60 -6.23
C GLY A 170 -13.73 2.61 -7.05
N VAL A 171 -12.59 2.28 -6.43
CA VAL A 171 -11.28 2.16 -7.11
C VAL A 171 -11.31 1.03 -8.13
N PHE A 172 -11.81 -0.16 -7.77
CA PHE A 172 -11.95 -1.27 -8.71
C PHE A 172 -12.89 -0.95 -9.87
N ALA A 173 -14.03 -0.30 -9.59
CA ALA A 173 -14.98 0.13 -10.61
C ALA A 173 -14.37 1.18 -11.55
N LEU A 174 -13.61 2.14 -11.01
CA LEU A 174 -12.93 3.18 -11.77
C LEU A 174 -11.86 2.58 -12.70
N LEU A 175 -10.98 1.72 -12.18
CA LEU A 175 -9.98 1.01 -12.98
C LEU A 175 -10.63 0.17 -14.08
N SER A 176 -11.67 -0.59 -13.73
CA SER A 176 -12.45 -1.39 -14.70
C SER A 176 -13.07 -0.52 -15.78
N ALA A 177 -13.62 0.65 -15.43
CA ALA A 177 -14.19 1.60 -16.38
C ALA A 177 -13.13 2.17 -17.33
N ILE A 178 -11.94 2.51 -16.84
CA ILE A 178 -10.85 3.02 -17.68
C ILE A 178 -10.37 1.94 -18.66
N ILE A 179 -10.19 0.71 -18.19
CA ILE A 179 -9.84 -0.44 -19.04
C ILE A 179 -10.92 -0.66 -20.10
N MET A 180 -12.19 -0.66 -19.69
CA MET A 180 -13.34 -0.81 -20.58
C MET A 180 -13.33 0.24 -21.69
N VAL A 181 -13.17 1.52 -21.34
CA VAL A 181 -13.10 2.63 -22.30
C VAL A 181 -11.93 2.41 -23.27
N SER A 182 -10.75 2.04 -22.76
CA SER A 182 -9.59 1.71 -23.59
C SER A 182 -9.91 0.63 -24.62
N VAL A 183 -10.44 -0.51 -24.16
CA VAL A 183 -10.77 -1.66 -25.00
C VAL A 183 -11.83 -1.31 -26.05
N VAL A 184 -12.86 -0.53 -25.70
CA VAL A 184 -13.86 -0.03 -26.67
C VAL A 184 -13.18 0.73 -27.81
N PHE A 185 -12.22 1.61 -27.52
CA PHE A 185 -11.50 2.36 -28.55
C PHE A 185 -10.66 1.44 -29.45
N VAL A 186 -9.93 0.49 -28.86
CA VAL A 186 -9.10 -0.47 -29.61
C VAL A 186 -9.97 -1.31 -30.56
N ILE A 187 -11.04 -1.90 -30.04
CA ILE A 187 -11.96 -2.74 -30.82
C ILE A 187 -12.66 -1.90 -31.90
N ARG A 188 -13.12 -0.69 -31.56
CA ARG A 188 -13.76 0.21 -32.54
C ARG A 188 -12.83 0.54 -33.70
N ASN A 189 -11.55 0.80 -33.43
CA ASN A 189 -10.56 1.08 -34.46
C ASN A 189 -10.37 -0.13 -35.39
N SER A 190 -10.29 -1.33 -34.82
CA SER A 190 -10.20 -2.58 -35.58
C SER A 190 -11.41 -2.82 -36.48
N PHE A 191 -12.64 -2.72 -35.94
CA PHE A 191 -13.85 -2.86 -36.75
C PHE A 191 -14.00 -1.76 -37.80
N SER A 192 -13.56 -0.53 -37.49
CA SER A 192 -13.57 0.55 -38.47
C SER A 192 -12.67 0.22 -39.67
N MET A 193 -11.52 -0.41 -39.44
CA MET A 193 -10.62 -0.86 -40.51
C MET A 193 -11.27 -1.96 -41.34
N SER A 194 -11.74 -3.03 -40.70
CA SER A 194 -12.40 -4.17 -41.38
C SER A 194 -13.60 -3.72 -42.23
N VAL A 195 -14.43 -2.82 -41.70
CA VAL A 195 -15.59 -2.27 -42.44
C VAL A 195 -15.15 -1.39 -43.61
N THR A 196 -14.03 -0.67 -43.48
CA THR A 196 -13.54 0.20 -44.56
C THR A 196 -12.93 -0.63 -45.70
N GLU A 197 -12.25 -1.74 -45.39
CA GLU A 197 -11.72 -2.68 -46.38
C GLU A 197 -12.83 -3.33 -47.21
N ARG A 198 -13.98 -3.64 -46.58
CA ARG A 198 -15.14 -4.27 -47.23
C ARG A 198 -16.20 -3.27 -47.72
N LEU A 199 -15.85 -1.97 -47.78
CA LEU A 199 -16.82 -0.92 -48.10
C LEU A 199 -17.42 -1.08 -49.51
N SER A 200 -16.60 -1.49 -50.48
CA SER A 200 -17.03 -1.75 -51.87
C SER A 200 -17.99 -2.94 -51.95
N GLU A 201 -17.73 -4.01 -51.20
CA GLU A 201 -18.63 -5.18 -51.09
C GLU A 201 -20.01 -4.75 -50.55
N PHE A 202 -20.02 -3.94 -49.49
CA PHE A 202 -21.27 -3.40 -48.95
C PHE A 202 -21.98 -2.46 -49.93
N GLY A 203 -21.23 -1.66 -50.68
CA GLY A 203 -21.75 -0.80 -51.76
C GLY A 203 -22.44 -1.60 -52.85
N LEU A 204 -21.82 -2.68 -53.32
CA LEU A 204 -22.38 -3.59 -54.33
C LEU A 204 -23.64 -4.30 -53.82
N LEU A 205 -23.62 -4.79 -52.58
CA LEU A 205 -24.80 -5.40 -51.94
C LEU A 205 -25.99 -4.42 -51.88
N ARG A 206 -25.73 -3.12 -51.63
CA ARG A 206 -26.79 -2.10 -51.67
C ARG A 206 -27.34 -1.86 -53.07
N VAL A 207 -26.52 -1.96 -54.11
CA VAL A 207 -26.98 -1.87 -55.51
C VAL A 207 -27.85 -3.07 -55.88
N VAL A 208 -27.54 -4.25 -55.36
CA VAL A 208 -28.34 -5.48 -55.52
C VAL A 208 -29.68 -5.41 -54.74
N GLY A 209 -29.83 -4.47 -53.80
CA GLY A 209 -31.07 -4.23 -53.05
C GLY A 209 -30.99 -4.48 -51.56
N ALA A 210 -29.80 -4.75 -51.00
CA ALA A 210 -29.63 -4.94 -49.57
C ALA A 210 -29.99 -3.67 -48.78
N THR A 211 -30.83 -3.83 -47.75
CA THR A 211 -31.24 -2.74 -46.87
C THR A 211 -30.10 -2.31 -45.93
N PRO A 212 -30.06 -1.04 -45.47
CA PRO A 212 -29.10 -0.58 -44.46
C PRO A 212 -29.14 -1.42 -43.17
N GLY A 213 -30.31 -1.94 -42.80
CA GLY A 213 -30.48 -2.84 -41.65
C GLY A 213 -29.79 -4.19 -41.84
N GLN A 214 -29.85 -4.77 -43.05
CA GLN A 214 -29.16 -6.02 -43.37
C GLN A 214 -27.64 -5.86 -43.32
N ILE A 215 -27.09 -4.74 -43.80
CA ILE A 215 -25.64 -4.45 -43.72
C ILE A 215 -25.19 -4.26 -42.27
N ARG A 216 -25.97 -3.54 -41.46
CA ARG A 216 -25.67 -3.40 -40.04
C ARG A 216 -25.68 -4.76 -39.33
N ARG A 217 -26.64 -5.62 -39.67
CA ARG A 217 -26.74 -6.97 -39.10
C ARG A 217 -25.55 -7.85 -39.49
N LEU A 218 -25.07 -7.76 -40.73
CA LEU A 218 -23.87 -8.47 -41.18
C LEU A 218 -22.64 -8.07 -40.35
N VAL A 219 -22.38 -6.76 -40.19
CA VAL A 219 -21.23 -6.29 -39.38
C VAL A 219 -21.37 -6.69 -37.90
N LEU A 220 -22.58 -6.70 -37.35
CA LEU A 220 -22.82 -7.16 -35.97
C LEU A 220 -22.70 -8.69 -35.83
N GLN A 221 -22.96 -9.46 -36.89
CA GLN A 221 -22.73 -10.91 -36.90
C GLN A 221 -21.23 -11.23 -36.89
N ASP A 222 -20.41 -10.46 -37.61
CA ASP A 222 -18.95 -10.58 -37.53
C ASP A 222 -18.47 -10.34 -36.08
N ALA A 223 -19.04 -9.35 -35.40
CA ALA A 223 -18.75 -9.08 -33.99
C ALA A 223 -19.18 -10.22 -33.05
N TRP A 224 -20.33 -10.83 -33.31
CA TRP A 224 -20.81 -12.00 -32.56
C TRP A 224 -19.89 -13.22 -32.73
N GLN A 225 -19.44 -13.50 -33.95
CA GLN A 225 -18.51 -14.61 -34.22
C GLN A 225 -17.16 -14.38 -33.54
N LEU A 226 -16.65 -13.15 -33.57
CA LEU A 226 -15.45 -12.76 -32.83
C LEU A 226 -15.63 -12.89 -31.32
N ALA A 227 -16.79 -12.52 -30.77
CA ALA A 227 -17.07 -12.68 -29.34
C ALA A 227 -17.11 -14.16 -28.93
N LEU A 228 -17.70 -15.02 -29.75
CA LEU A 228 -17.81 -16.46 -29.47
C LEU A 228 -16.45 -17.15 -29.37
N ALA A 229 -15.46 -16.74 -30.18
CA ALA A 229 -14.10 -17.26 -30.10
C ALA A 229 -13.25 -16.50 -29.06
N GLY A 230 -13.36 -15.17 -29.05
CA GLY A 230 -12.51 -14.28 -28.25
C GLY A 230 -12.77 -14.34 -26.75
N ILE A 231 -14.03 -14.46 -26.31
CA ILE A 231 -14.36 -14.51 -24.88
C ILE A 231 -13.83 -15.80 -24.24
N PRO A 232 -14.07 -17.02 -24.76
CA PRO A 232 -13.50 -18.24 -24.18
C PRO A 232 -11.97 -18.25 -24.16
N LEU A 233 -11.33 -17.86 -25.27
CA LEU A 233 -9.87 -17.77 -25.34
C LEU A 233 -9.32 -16.74 -24.36
N GLY A 234 -9.98 -15.59 -24.22
CA GLY A 234 -9.61 -14.54 -23.28
C GLY A 234 -9.74 -14.99 -21.83
N LEU A 235 -10.83 -15.68 -21.47
CA LEU A 235 -11.02 -16.23 -20.13
C LEU A 235 -10.00 -17.32 -19.80
N LEU A 236 -9.71 -18.23 -20.75
CA LEU A 236 -8.68 -19.26 -20.57
C LEU A 236 -7.28 -18.66 -20.40
N ALA A 237 -6.93 -17.67 -21.22
CA ALA A 237 -5.66 -16.94 -21.08
C ALA A 237 -5.61 -16.18 -19.75
N GLY A 238 -6.72 -15.59 -19.31
CA GLY A 238 -6.84 -14.91 -18.02
C GLY A 238 -6.65 -15.86 -16.83
N LEU A 239 -7.27 -17.04 -16.88
CA LEU A 239 -7.07 -18.10 -15.88
C LEU A 239 -5.61 -18.59 -15.86
N GLY A 240 -4.99 -18.75 -17.03
CA GLY A 240 -3.57 -19.09 -17.14
C GLY A 240 -2.66 -18.01 -16.54
N ALA A 241 -2.94 -16.74 -16.83
CA ALA A 241 -2.20 -15.61 -16.23
C ALA A 241 -2.37 -15.59 -14.71
N MET A 242 -3.59 -15.79 -14.19
CA MET A 242 -3.85 -15.90 -12.75
C MET A 242 -3.09 -17.06 -12.12
N ALA A 243 -3.05 -18.23 -12.77
CA ALA A 243 -2.30 -19.38 -12.28
C ALA A 243 -0.79 -19.10 -12.19
N VAL A 244 -0.22 -18.43 -13.19
CA VAL A 244 1.20 -18.00 -13.18
C VAL A 244 1.45 -16.98 -12.09
N THR A 245 0.59 -15.98 -11.93
CA THR A 245 0.74 -14.93 -10.91
C THR A 245 0.64 -15.52 -9.50
N ILE A 246 -0.39 -16.33 -9.22
CA ILE A 246 -0.53 -16.99 -7.91
C ILE A 246 0.64 -17.94 -7.67
N GLY A 247 1.08 -18.68 -8.68
CA GLY A 247 2.24 -19.57 -8.56
C GLY A 247 3.56 -18.83 -8.32
N ALA A 248 3.72 -17.60 -8.83
CA ALA A 248 4.88 -16.76 -8.54
C ALA A 248 4.83 -16.21 -7.11
N VAL A 249 3.65 -15.76 -6.67
CA VAL A 249 3.42 -15.22 -5.32
C VAL A 249 3.52 -16.31 -4.25
N ALA A 250 3.06 -17.53 -4.52
CA ALA A 250 3.10 -18.65 -3.58
C ALA A 250 4.52 -19.17 -3.29
N LYS A 251 5.54 -18.75 -4.07
CA LYS A 251 6.96 -19.06 -3.80
C LYS A 251 7.57 -18.18 -2.70
N VAL A 252 6.89 -17.10 -2.34
CA VAL A 252 7.32 -16.18 -1.29
C VAL A 252 6.91 -16.78 0.05
N ASP A 253 7.84 -16.86 1.00
CA ASP A 253 7.61 -17.49 2.31
C ASP A 253 6.89 -16.53 3.28
N LEU A 254 5.73 -16.04 2.85
CA LEU A 254 4.84 -15.24 3.69
C LEU A 254 3.67 -16.10 4.17
N PRO A 255 3.34 -16.11 5.48
CA PRO A 255 2.23 -16.88 6.03
C PRO A 255 0.90 -16.65 5.30
N VAL A 256 0.66 -15.41 4.86
CA VAL A 256 -0.58 -15.00 4.17
C VAL A 256 -0.71 -15.59 2.76
N VAL A 257 0.41 -15.83 2.06
CA VAL A 257 0.39 -16.22 0.64
C VAL A 257 0.84 -17.65 0.36
N ARG A 258 1.55 -18.29 1.30
CA ARG A 258 2.13 -19.63 1.17
C ARG A 258 1.11 -20.71 0.77
N ASN A 259 -0.16 -20.53 1.18
CA ASN A 259 -1.25 -21.46 0.90
C ASN A 259 -2.29 -20.92 -0.10
N MET A 260 -1.97 -19.86 -0.87
CA MET A 260 -2.89 -19.36 -1.88
C MET A 260 -3.14 -20.38 -2.99
N ARG A 261 -4.43 -20.67 -3.23
CA ARG A 261 -4.88 -21.56 -4.30
C ARG A 261 -5.75 -20.80 -5.28
N LEU A 262 -5.62 -21.12 -6.56
CA LEU A 262 -6.51 -20.59 -7.58
C LEU A 262 -7.90 -21.24 -7.42
N VAL A 263 -8.91 -20.42 -7.09
CA VAL A 263 -10.31 -20.84 -7.03
C VAL A 263 -11.07 -20.18 -8.17
N MET A 264 -11.77 -20.99 -8.97
CA MET A 264 -12.58 -20.51 -10.09
C MET A 264 -14.00 -20.21 -9.60
N SER A 265 -14.36 -18.92 -9.58
CA SER A 265 -15.74 -18.49 -9.29
C SER A 265 -16.55 -18.40 -10.58
N PRO A 266 -17.64 -19.19 -10.75
CA PRO A 266 -18.50 -19.11 -11.94
C PRO A 266 -19.11 -17.71 -12.12
N ALA A 267 -19.47 -17.05 -11.03
CA ALA A 267 -20.05 -15.71 -11.08
C ALA A 267 -19.07 -14.68 -11.65
N ALA A 268 -17.79 -14.74 -11.26
CA ALA A 268 -16.76 -13.84 -11.79
C ALA A 268 -16.52 -14.07 -13.29
N LEU A 269 -16.48 -15.33 -13.73
CA LEU A 269 -16.32 -15.69 -15.15
C LEU A 269 -17.52 -15.23 -16.00
N LEU A 270 -18.74 -15.40 -15.50
CA LEU A 270 -19.96 -14.96 -16.19
C LEU A 270 -20.04 -13.42 -16.27
N LEU A 271 -19.68 -12.71 -15.21
CA LEU A 271 -19.61 -11.25 -15.22
C LEU A 271 -18.55 -10.76 -16.22
N ALA A 272 -17.35 -11.35 -16.23
CA ALA A 272 -16.31 -11.00 -17.19
C ALA A 272 -16.71 -11.28 -18.64
N ALA A 273 -17.38 -12.41 -18.90
CA ALA A 273 -17.94 -12.75 -20.21
C ALA A 273 -19.00 -11.74 -20.65
N GLY A 274 -19.95 -11.44 -19.77
CA GLY A 274 -21.03 -10.48 -20.03
C GLY A 274 -20.50 -9.07 -20.28
N MET A 275 -19.56 -8.60 -19.46
CA MET A 275 -18.90 -7.31 -19.65
C MET A 275 -18.19 -7.24 -21.00
N SER A 276 -17.39 -8.27 -21.34
CA SER A 276 -16.67 -8.35 -22.62
C SER A 276 -17.61 -8.33 -23.83
N LEU A 277 -18.73 -9.05 -23.73
CA LEU A 277 -19.76 -9.08 -24.76
C LEU A 277 -20.34 -7.68 -25.00
N VAL A 278 -20.72 -6.99 -23.92
CA VAL A 278 -21.21 -5.60 -23.97
C VAL A 278 -20.17 -4.68 -24.61
N THR A 279 -18.89 -4.81 -24.25
CA THR A 279 -17.78 -4.03 -24.83
C THR A 279 -17.70 -4.21 -26.34
N ILE A 280 -17.70 -5.45 -26.82
CA ILE A 280 -17.56 -5.80 -28.24
C ILE A 280 -18.71 -5.20 -29.04
N PHE A 281 -19.95 -5.35 -28.55
CA PHE A 281 -21.13 -4.81 -29.22
C PHE A 281 -21.13 -3.28 -29.25
N LEU A 282 -20.84 -2.61 -28.12
CA LEU A 282 -20.74 -1.14 -28.08
C LEU A 282 -19.68 -0.62 -29.05
N ALA A 283 -18.54 -1.30 -29.15
CA ALA A 283 -17.45 -0.92 -30.04
C ALA A 283 -17.79 -1.14 -31.52
N ALA A 284 -18.40 -2.27 -31.88
CA ALA A 284 -18.80 -2.60 -33.25
C ALA A 284 -20.01 -1.79 -33.75
N PHE A 285 -20.85 -1.30 -32.84
CA PHE A 285 -22.07 -0.57 -33.19
C PHE A 285 -21.77 0.73 -33.96
N SER A 286 -20.76 1.51 -33.55
CA SER A 286 -20.44 2.78 -34.23
C SER A 286 -19.95 2.59 -35.68
N PRO A 287 -19.04 1.65 -36.00
CA PRO A 287 -18.68 1.31 -37.38
C PRO A 287 -19.86 0.78 -38.21
N ALA A 288 -20.66 -0.12 -37.63
CA ALA A 288 -21.81 -0.72 -38.32
C ALA A 288 -22.88 0.31 -38.72
N LEU A 289 -23.10 1.33 -37.88
CA LEU A 289 -24.03 2.42 -38.19
C LEU A 289 -23.50 3.36 -39.27
N ARG A 290 -22.17 3.49 -39.40
CA ARG A 290 -21.53 4.34 -40.42
C ARG A 290 -21.54 3.69 -41.78
N SER A 291 -21.31 2.38 -41.89
CA SER A 291 -21.36 1.67 -43.17
C SER A 291 -22.76 1.68 -43.77
N SER A 292 -23.80 1.52 -42.94
CA SER A 292 -25.19 1.51 -43.40
C SER A 292 -25.67 2.87 -43.96
N ARG A 293 -24.98 3.97 -43.63
CA ARG A 293 -25.38 5.34 -43.99
C ARG A 293 -24.67 5.90 -45.24
N GLN A 294 -23.62 5.25 -45.74
CA GLN A 294 -22.87 5.73 -46.90
C GLN A 294 -23.56 5.38 -48.23
N ALA A 295 -23.63 6.31 -49.18
CA ALA A 295 -24.35 6.09 -50.42
C ALA A 295 -23.67 4.97 -51.26
N PRO A 296 -24.44 4.08 -51.93
CA PRO A 296 -23.86 2.98 -52.73
C PRO A 296 -22.86 3.45 -53.79
N VAL A 297 -23.15 4.60 -54.42
CA VAL A 297 -22.28 5.20 -55.45
C VAL A 297 -20.99 5.77 -54.86
N GLU A 298 -21.00 6.25 -53.61
CA GLU A 298 -19.82 6.73 -52.89
C GLU A 298 -18.96 5.56 -52.38
N ALA A 299 -19.58 4.42 -52.07
CA ALA A 299 -18.87 3.21 -51.65
C ALA A 299 -18.15 2.51 -52.81
N ILE A 300 -18.71 2.56 -54.03
CA ILE A 300 -18.13 1.95 -55.24
C ILE A 300 -17.08 2.87 -55.88
N ARG A 301 -17.28 4.19 -55.85
CA ARG A 301 -16.22 5.14 -56.20
C ARG A 301 -15.24 5.23 -55.02
N HIS A 302 -14.20 4.39 -55.04
CA HIS A 302 -13.05 4.44 -54.10
C HIS A 302 -12.35 5.80 -54.02
N SER A 303 -12.77 6.80 -54.80
CA SER A 303 -12.51 8.19 -54.49
C SER A 303 -13.17 8.55 -53.14
N GLY A 304 -12.40 8.39 -52.07
CA GLY A 304 -12.35 9.41 -51.03
C GLY A 304 -12.02 10.73 -51.70
N THR A 305 -12.99 11.34 -52.38
CA THR A 305 -12.90 12.72 -52.80
C THR A 305 -12.79 13.46 -51.49
N PHE A 306 -11.56 13.81 -51.14
CA PHE A 306 -11.31 14.86 -50.19
C PHE A 306 -12.15 16.02 -50.71
N ARG A 307 -13.33 16.24 -50.10
CA ARG A 307 -14.08 17.47 -50.29
C ARG A 307 -13.12 18.55 -49.83
N VAL A 308 -12.39 19.13 -50.77
CA VAL A 308 -11.61 20.34 -50.54
C VAL A 308 -12.66 21.38 -50.21
N LYS A 309 -12.98 21.52 -48.92
CA LYS A 309 -13.73 22.69 -48.45
C LYS A 309 -12.89 23.87 -48.91
N SER A 310 -13.43 24.71 -49.79
CA SER A 310 -12.71 25.81 -50.46
C SER A 310 -12.33 26.97 -49.53
N SER A 311 -12.01 26.69 -48.27
CA SER A 311 -11.49 27.65 -47.33
C SER A 311 -9.97 27.50 -47.26
N SER A 312 -9.29 28.15 -48.20
CA SER A 312 -7.87 28.49 -48.09
C SER A 312 -7.68 29.49 -46.94
N ARG A 313 -7.84 29.06 -45.68
CA ARG A 313 -7.25 29.80 -44.55
C ARG A 313 -5.77 29.47 -44.53
N ARG A 314 -4.91 30.48 -44.64
CA ARG A 314 -3.45 30.37 -44.45
C ARG A 314 -3.17 29.65 -43.13
N ILE A 315 -2.88 28.35 -43.21
CA ILE A 315 -2.51 27.55 -42.05
C ILE A 315 -1.13 28.04 -41.61
N HIS A 316 -1.04 28.62 -40.41
CA HIS A 316 0.22 29.07 -39.83
C HIS A 316 1.27 27.96 -39.82
N ARG A 317 2.51 28.29 -40.20
CA ARG A 317 3.67 27.40 -40.21
C ARG A 317 3.98 26.96 -38.78
N GLY A 318 3.67 25.71 -38.43
CA GLY A 318 4.10 25.13 -37.15
C GLY A 318 5.62 24.93 -37.17
N ARG A 319 6.37 25.81 -36.51
CA ARG A 319 7.85 25.79 -36.48
C ARG A 319 8.44 24.52 -35.86
N LEU A 320 7.72 23.89 -34.92
CA LEU A 320 8.18 22.70 -34.17
C LEU A 320 8.46 21.47 -35.04
N GLY A 321 7.59 21.13 -36.00
CA GLY A 321 7.78 19.94 -36.85
C GLY A 321 8.88 20.09 -37.89
N GLN A 322 9.18 21.33 -38.31
CA GLN A 322 10.29 21.66 -39.20
C GLN A 322 11.64 21.66 -38.46
N TRP A 323 11.65 22.10 -37.21
CA TRP A 323 12.85 22.23 -36.38
C TRP A 323 13.41 20.87 -35.90
N LEU A 324 12.54 19.91 -35.54
CA LEU A 324 12.98 18.60 -35.03
C LEU A 324 13.44 17.59 -36.09
N LEU A 325 12.86 17.61 -37.30
CA LEU A 325 12.98 16.51 -38.28
C LEU A 325 13.06 16.99 -39.75
N GLY A 326 13.29 18.29 -39.98
CA GLY A 326 13.42 18.86 -41.33
C GLY A 326 12.15 18.75 -42.19
N ALA A 327 12.32 18.51 -43.49
CA ALA A 327 11.20 18.39 -44.45
C ALA A 327 10.24 17.20 -44.16
N PRO A 328 10.72 16.00 -43.78
CA PRO A 328 9.84 14.88 -43.38
C PRO A 328 8.94 15.18 -42.18
N GLY A 329 9.46 15.86 -41.15
CA GLY A 329 8.67 16.27 -39.98
C GLY A 329 7.61 17.34 -40.31
N ALA A 330 7.92 18.24 -41.25
CA ALA A 330 6.97 19.20 -41.78
C ALA A 330 5.78 18.52 -42.47
N LEU A 331 6.04 17.49 -43.27
CA LEU A 331 5.02 16.69 -43.95
C LEU A 331 4.17 15.91 -42.94
N ALA A 332 4.80 15.25 -41.97
CA ALA A 332 4.11 14.50 -40.91
C ALA A 332 3.13 15.39 -40.12
N SER A 333 3.58 16.57 -39.67
CA SER A 333 2.75 17.51 -38.91
C SER A 333 1.57 18.09 -39.73
N ARG A 334 1.75 18.31 -41.03
CA ARG A 334 0.67 18.74 -41.94
C ARG A 334 -0.36 17.63 -42.13
N ASN A 335 0.10 16.39 -42.26
CA ASN A 335 -0.74 15.23 -42.46
C ASN A 335 -1.67 14.98 -41.26
N VAL A 336 -1.10 15.01 -40.05
CA VAL A 336 -1.84 14.96 -38.78
C VAL A 336 -2.92 16.04 -38.69
N ARG A 337 -2.62 17.27 -39.15
CA ARG A 337 -3.56 18.41 -39.09
C ARG A 337 -4.66 18.33 -40.15
N ARG A 338 -4.47 17.56 -41.23
CA ARG A 338 -5.44 17.37 -42.32
C ARG A 338 -6.62 16.51 -41.86
N ASP A 339 -6.38 15.50 -41.01
CA ASP A 339 -7.44 14.64 -40.44
C ASP A 339 -7.49 14.72 -38.91
N ARG A 340 -7.91 15.88 -38.40
CA ARG A 340 -7.97 16.17 -36.96
C ARG A 340 -8.86 15.20 -36.19
N ARG A 341 -9.92 14.66 -36.82
CA ARG A 341 -10.85 13.75 -36.14
C ARG A 341 -10.15 12.44 -35.81
N ARG A 342 -9.45 11.88 -36.79
CA ARG A 342 -8.71 10.63 -36.64
C ARG A 342 -7.50 10.79 -35.73
N PHE A 343 -6.78 11.92 -35.84
CA PHE A 343 -5.71 12.24 -34.91
C PHE A 343 -6.19 12.28 -33.46
N ARG A 344 -7.32 12.96 -33.19
CA ARG A 344 -7.89 13.03 -31.83
C ARG A 344 -8.28 11.65 -31.29
N THR A 345 -8.85 10.76 -32.11
CA THR A 345 -9.23 9.41 -31.65
C THR A 345 -8.01 8.54 -31.34
N THR A 346 -6.95 8.65 -32.14
CA THR A 346 -5.68 7.96 -31.88
C THR A 346 -4.99 8.49 -30.64
N ALA A 347 -4.85 9.80 -30.53
CA ALA A 347 -4.21 10.45 -29.38
C ALA A 347 -4.99 10.16 -28.09
N LEU A 348 -6.32 10.16 -28.12
CA LEU A 348 -7.15 9.79 -26.97
C LEU A 348 -6.92 8.33 -26.56
N SER A 349 -6.80 7.42 -27.51
CA SER A 349 -6.55 6.00 -27.20
C SER A 349 -5.18 5.78 -26.57
N VAL A 350 -4.14 6.48 -27.02
CA VAL A 350 -2.82 6.49 -26.37
C VAL A 350 -2.86 7.21 -25.01
N ALA A 351 -3.68 8.24 -24.87
CA ALA A 351 -3.84 8.96 -23.61
C ALA A 351 -4.44 8.06 -22.52
N VAL A 352 -5.48 7.28 -22.82
CA VAL A 352 -6.09 6.32 -21.87
C VAL A 352 -5.06 5.32 -21.35
N SER A 353 -4.18 4.84 -22.23
CA SER A 353 -3.08 3.97 -21.86
C SER A 353 -2.06 4.61 -20.92
N ALA A 354 -1.67 5.86 -21.20
CA ALA A 354 -0.78 6.61 -20.33
C ALA A 354 -1.43 6.89 -18.96
N ILE A 355 -2.75 7.16 -18.92
CA ILE A 355 -3.52 7.28 -17.66
C ILE A 355 -3.43 6.00 -16.84
N LEU A 356 -3.68 4.84 -17.47
CA LEU A 356 -3.59 3.54 -16.80
C LEU A 356 -2.20 3.25 -16.22
N PHE A 357 -1.15 3.53 -17.00
CA PHE A 357 0.23 3.37 -16.52
C PHE A 357 0.53 4.33 -15.35
N LEU A 358 0.13 5.60 -15.44
CA LEU A 358 0.36 6.57 -14.36
C LEU A 358 -0.39 6.19 -13.09
N ALA A 359 -1.62 5.70 -13.22
CA ALA A 359 -2.45 5.28 -12.08
C ALA A 359 -1.82 4.05 -11.39
N ALA A 360 -1.43 3.02 -12.15
CA ALA A 360 -0.77 1.84 -11.60
C ALA A 360 0.60 2.19 -10.99
N GLY A 361 1.48 2.87 -11.73
CA GLY A 361 2.80 3.25 -11.23
C GLY A 361 2.73 4.19 -10.02
N GLY A 362 1.74 5.08 -9.99
CA GLY A 362 1.48 5.97 -8.86
C GLY A 362 1.01 5.21 -7.62
N LEU A 363 0.09 4.26 -7.77
CA LEU A 363 -0.34 3.39 -6.68
C LEU A 363 0.83 2.56 -6.11
N SER A 364 1.68 2.02 -6.97
CA SER A 364 2.89 1.30 -6.56
C SER A 364 3.86 2.19 -5.77
N LEU A 365 4.13 3.40 -6.26
CA LEU A 365 4.98 4.36 -5.57
C LEU A 365 4.42 4.71 -4.19
N GLN A 366 3.11 4.89 -4.10
CA GLN A 366 2.41 5.16 -2.86
C GLN A 366 2.50 4.00 -1.87
N MET A 367 2.29 2.76 -2.33
CA MET A 367 2.39 1.56 -1.49
C MET A 367 3.81 1.31 -0.98
N ARG A 368 4.83 1.50 -1.84
CA ARG A 368 6.23 1.38 -1.44
C ARG A 368 6.62 2.41 -0.40
N ALA A 369 6.17 3.65 -0.60
CA ALA A 369 6.42 4.71 0.36
C ALA A 369 5.71 4.44 1.70
N SER A 370 4.51 3.87 1.66
CA SER A 370 3.80 3.44 2.88
C SER A 370 4.56 2.34 3.62
N LEU A 371 5.03 1.31 2.91
CA LEU A 371 5.77 0.19 3.50
C LEU A 371 7.13 0.63 4.06
N ALA A 372 7.83 1.55 3.38
CA ALA A 372 9.07 2.13 3.88
C ALA A 372 8.87 2.93 5.18
N ALA A 373 7.72 3.59 5.33
CA ALA A 373 7.39 4.34 6.54
C ALA A 373 6.93 3.48 7.72
N PHE A 374 6.56 2.21 7.50
CA PHE A 374 6.22 1.27 8.58
C PHE A 374 7.45 0.64 9.24
N ASN A 375 8.62 0.62 8.59
CA ASN A 375 9.86 0.12 9.18
C ASN A 375 10.64 1.25 9.83
N SER A 376 10.44 1.40 11.15
CA SER A 376 11.03 2.47 11.96
C SER A 376 12.35 2.12 12.62
N GLU A 377 12.66 0.83 12.78
CA GLU A 377 13.96 0.41 13.30
C GLU A 377 14.80 -0.12 12.14
N GLN A 378 15.91 0.55 11.88
CA GLN A 378 16.86 0.20 10.82
C GLN A 378 17.96 -0.75 11.29
N THR A 379 17.92 -1.19 12.55
CA THR A 379 18.85 -2.21 13.05
C THR A 379 18.46 -3.58 12.54
N ASP A 380 19.43 -4.47 12.33
CA ASP A 380 19.12 -5.87 11.99
C ASP A 380 18.60 -6.63 13.21
N PHE A 381 19.17 -6.39 14.40
CA PHE A 381 18.77 -7.03 15.65
C PHE A 381 18.81 -6.08 16.84
N THR A 382 17.87 -6.24 17.77
CA THR A 382 17.85 -5.52 19.04
C THR A 382 17.72 -6.52 20.19
N VAL A 383 18.64 -6.46 21.17
CA VAL A 383 18.56 -7.26 22.39
C VAL A 383 18.20 -6.34 23.55
N HIS A 384 17.06 -6.58 24.18
CA HIS A 384 16.59 -5.85 25.34
C HIS A 384 16.97 -6.59 26.62
N ALA A 385 17.29 -5.86 27.69
CA ALA A 385 17.30 -6.42 29.04
C ALA A 385 15.97 -6.22 29.75
N ALA A 386 15.65 -7.11 30.70
CA ALA A 386 14.61 -6.87 31.68
C ALA A 386 14.93 -5.56 32.43
N ARG A 387 13.86 -4.80 32.68
CA ARG A 387 13.92 -3.47 33.28
C ARG A 387 14.69 -3.54 34.59
N SER A 388 15.79 -2.79 34.67
CA SER A 388 16.58 -2.68 35.88
C SER A 388 16.18 -1.45 36.68
N ASP A 389 16.09 -1.59 38.00
CA ASP A 389 15.79 -0.49 38.93
C ASP A 389 16.92 0.55 39.03
N GLN A 390 18.05 0.33 38.33
CA GLN A 390 19.28 1.12 38.45
C GLN A 390 19.73 1.72 37.11
N PHE A 391 20.36 2.90 37.17
CA PHE A 391 21.06 3.57 36.06
C PHE A 391 22.32 2.83 35.58
N ALA A 392 22.62 1.65 36.13
CA ALA A 392 23.68 0.76 35.66
C ALA A 392 23.12 -0.17 34.57
N CYS A 393 23.92 -0.44 33.54
CA CYS A 393 23.55 -1.41 32.51
C CYS A 393 23.61 -2.83 33.09
N ALA A 394 22.70 -3.69 32.64
CA ALA A 394 22.70 -5.10 33.01
C ALA A 394 24.05 -5.74 32.62
N PRO A 395 24.78 -6.39 33.56
CA PRO A 395 26.09 -6.99 33.29
C PRO A 395 26.06 -8.00 32.13
N GLU A 396 24.95 -8.72 31.97
CA GLU A 396 24.78 -9.69 30.88
C GLU A 396 24.82 -9.00 29.51
N LEU A 397 24.22 -7.82 29.42
CA LEU A 397 24.07 -7.05 28.19
C LEU A 397 25.40 -6.35 27.82
N VAL A 398 26.17 -5.90 28.83
CA VAL A 398 27.54 -5.42 28.66
C VAL A 398 28.45 -6.53 28.16
N HIS A 399 28.42 -7.71 28.77
CA HIS A 399 29.23 -8.85 28.35
C HIS A 399 28.89 -9.32 26.93
N LEU A 400 27.61 -9.31 26.58
CA LEU A 400 27.14 -9.60 25.23
C LEU A 400 27.68 -8.58 24.22
N HIS A 401 27.62 -7.28 24.54
CA HIS A 401 28.17 -6.22 23.69
C HIS A 401 29.68 -6.39 23.46
N GLU A 402 30.47 -6.65 24.51
CA GLU A 402 31.91 -6.90 24.40
C GLU A 402 32.23 -8.13 23.54
N THR A 403 31.45 -9.20 23.68
CA THR A 403 31.64 -10.44 22.92
C THR A 403 31.29 -10.26 21.45
N LEU A 404 30.18 -9.58 21.15
CA LEU A 404 29.65 -9.42 19.79
C LEU A 404 30.38 -8.33 19.00
N SER A 405 30.79 -7.24 19.63
CA SER A 405 31.52 -6.13 18.98
C SER A 405 32.85 -6.56 18.36
N THR A 406 33.40 -7.71 18.76
CA THR A 406 34.64 -8.28 18.22
C THR A 406 34.42 -9.32 17.12
N GLN A 407 33.17 -9.73 16.86
CA GLN A 407 32.84 -10.74 15.86
C GLN A 407 32.90 -10.17 14.44
N PRO A 408 33.43 -10.92 13.46
CA PRO A 408 33.50 -10.46 12.08
C PRO A 408 32.13 -10.32 11.41
N GLU A 409 31.09 -10.98 11.92
CA GLU A 409 29.71 -10.90 11.40
C GLU A 409 29.01 -9.60 11.79
N VAL A 410 29.49 -8.87 12.80
CA VAL A 410 28.89 -7.62 13.29
C VAL A 410 29.54 -6.44 12.57
N ALA A 411 28.74 -5.61 11.91
CA ALA A 411 29.20 -4.39 11.26
C ALA A 411 29.26 -3.21 12.22
N ARG A 412 28.20 -3.05 13.03
CA ARG A 412 28.08 -1.99 14.03
C ARG A 412 27.34 -2.52 15.25
N SER A 413 27.68 -1.99 16.41
CA SER A 413 27.01 -2.34 17.66
C SER A 413 26.94 -1.13 18.57
N ALA A 414 25.79 -0.89 19.19
CA ALA A 414 25.58 0.22 20.10
C ALA A 414 24.84 -0.25 21.36
N LEU A 415 25.37 0.12 22.52
CA LEU A 415 24.76 -0.13 23.83
C LEU A 415 24.21 1.18 24.38
N LEU A 416 22.93 1.18 24.79
CA LEU A 416 22.31 2.37 25.36
C LEU A 416 21.18 2.01 26.34
N GLY A 417 20.87 2.95 27.23
CA GLY A 417 19.70 2.88 28.12
C GLY A 417 18.72 3.99 27.80
N ARG A 418 17.42 3.73 27.87
CA ARG A 418 16.38 4.73 27.59
C ARG A 418 15.37 4.80 28.73
N PHE A 419 14.93 6.00 29.04
CA PHE A 419 13.73 6.24 29.83
C PHE A 419 13.03 7.52 29.36
N TYR A 420 11.75 7.65 29.68
CA TYR A 420 10.91 8.75 29.21
C TYR A 420 10.60 9.73 30.34
N ALA A 421 10.59 11.01 30.01
CA ALA A 421 10.25 12.13 30.86
C ALA A 421 9.28 13.07 30.14
N SER A 422 8.71 14.02 30.88
CA SER A 422 7.86 15.08 30.34
C SER A 422 8.55 16.45 30.46
N ALA A 423 8.23 17.37 29.57
CA ALA A 423 8.76 18.74 29.61
C ALA A 423 7.66 19.80 29.57
N PRO A 424 7.73 20.83 30.42
CA PRO A 424 6.82 21.97 30.38
C PRO A 424 7.38 23.03 29.41
N LEU A 425 7.38 22.74 28.10
CA LEU A 425 7.79 23.74 27.10
C LEU A 425 6.70 24.78 26.88
N ASP A 426 7.09 26.02 26.61
CA ASP A 426 6.15 27.04 26.14
C ASP A 426 5.82 26.82 24.66
N PRO A 427 4.56 27.06 24.23
CA PRO A 427 4.15 26.95 22.81
C PRO A 427 5.07 27.67 21.82
N GLY A 428 5.69 28.79 22.22
CA GLY A 428 6.60 29.57 21.37
C GLY A 428 7.99 28.96 21.17
N GLN A 429 8.36 27.93 21.95
CA GLN A 429 9.62 27.19 21.81
C GLN A 429 9.50 26.01 20.85
N LEU A 430 8.29 25.69 20.40
CA LEU A 430 8.04 24.65 19.40
C LEU A 430 8.23 25.22 17.99
N ASP A 431 8.74 24.39 17.08
CA ASP A 431 8.88 24.79 15.69
C ASP A 431 7.52 24.96 15.00
N ALA A 432 7.36 26.05 14.24
CA ALA A 432 6.10 26.37 13.58
C ALA A 432 5.68 25.31 12.54
N GLY A 433 6.64 24.64 11.90
CA GLY A 433 6.39 23.55 10.97
C GLY A 433 5.72 22.35 11.64
N TRP A 434 6.12 22.03 12.87
CA TRP A 434 5.53 20.96 13.67
C TRP A 434 4.12 21.25 14.16
N VAL A 435 3.90 22.47 14.66
CA VAL A 435 2.58 22.92 15.12
C VAL A 435 1.58 22.89 13.96
N GLU A 436 1.99 23.34 12.78
CA GLU A 436 1.14 23.29 11.59
C GLU A 436 0.85 21.86 11.12
N ALA A 437 1.85 20.97 11.20
CA ALA A 437 1.70 19.56 10.88
C ALA A 437 0.68 18.86 11.79
N TYR A 438 0.77 19.09 13.11
CA TYR A 438 -0.19 18.57 14.08
C TYR A 438 -1.59 19.15 13.87
N ARG A 439 -1.70 20.45 13.59
CA ARG A 439 -2.98 21.12 13.28
C ARG A 439 -3.68 20.47 12.08
N GLN A 440 -2.93 20.17 11.02
CA GLN A 440 -3.46 19.46 9.86
C GLN A 440 -3.94 18.05 10.22
N GLN A 441 -3.18 17.30 11.01
CA GLN A 441 -3.59 15.98 11.50
C GLN A 441 -4.88 16.04 12.33
N SER A 442 -4.98 16.96 13.29
CA SER A 442 -6.16 17.13 14.14
C SER A 442 -7.42 17.48 13.34
N SER A 443 -7.28 18.29 12.27
CA SER A 443 -8.40 18.60 11.37
C SER A 443 -8.98 17.35 10.68
N ILE A 444 -8.15 16.35 10.39
CA ILE A 444 -8.59 15.09 9.76
C ILE A 444 -9.45 14.27 10.73
N TYR A 445 -9.10 14.28 12.02
CA TYR A 445 -9.90 13.68 13.08
C TYR A 445 -11.10 14.54 13.50
N GLY A 446 -11.43 15.59 12.73
CA GLY A 446 -12.58 16.46 12.95
C GLY A 446 -12.40 17.55 14.01
N ARG A 447 -11.15 17.84 14.42
CA ARG A 447 -10.82 18.91 15.38
C ARG A 447 -10.08 20.05 14.67
N GLU A 448 -10.76 21.16 14.43
CA GLU A 448 -10.11 22.40 13.98
C GLU A 448 -9.47 23.11 15.17
N LEU A 449 -8.13 23.16 15.20
CA LEU A 449 -7.35 23.84 16.24
C LEU A 449 -6.72 25.11 15.67
N THR A 450 -6.66 26.19 16.47
CA THR A 450 -5.74 27.30 16.19
C THR A 450 -4.29 26.85 16.40
N PRO A 451 -3.26 27.54 15.87
CA PRO A 451 -1.87 27.20 16.15
C PRO A 451 -1.55 27.17 17.64
N GLU A 452 -2.10 28.11 18.41
CA GLU A 452 -1.96 28.18 19.86
C GLU A 452 -2.63 26.99 20.56
N GLN A 453 -3.83 26.60 20.12
CA GLN A 453 -4.52 25.41 20.63
C GLN A 453 -3.79 24.13 20.25
N ALA A 454 -3.25 24.03 19.03
CA ALA A 454 -2.48 22.88 18.57
C ALA A 454 -1.20 22.70 19.39
N ALA A 455 -0.46 23.79 19.62
CA ALA A 455 0.73 23.77 20.47
C ALA A 455 0.39 23.43 21.92
N ALA A 456 -0.69 24.01 22.48
CA ALA A 456 -1.16 23.65 23.81
C ALA A 456 -1.58 22.17 23.89
N ASP A 457 -2.33 21.66 22.92
CA ASP A 457 -2.78 20.28 22.87
C ASP A 457 -1.59 19.29 22.79
N MET A 458 -0.52 19.66 22.06
CA MET A 458 0.74 18.90 22.03
C MET A 458 1.42 18.80 23.42
N LEU A 459 1.34 19.88 24.21
CA LEU A 459 1.92 19.95 25.56
C LEU A 459 1.03 19.28 26.62
N TYR A 460 -0.29 19.49 26.55
CA TYR A 460 -1.25 19.08 27.58
C TYR A 460 -1.75 17.63 27.42
N ASN A 461 -1.89 17.11 26.21
CA ASN A 461 -2.31 15.72 25.99
C ASN A 461 -1.15 14.72 25.97
N GLY A 462 0.05 15.11 26.43
CA GLY A 462 1.21 14.20 26.55
C GLY A 462 1.82 13.79 25.21
N LEU A 463 1.64 14.59 24.17
CA LEU A 463 2.23 14.32 22.87
C LEU A 463 3.73 14.65 22.84
N LEU A 464 4.18 15.66 23.57
CA LEU A 464 5.61 15.93 23.72
C LEU A 464 6.24 15.01 24.77
N THR A 465 6.87 13.93 24.31
CA THR A 465 7.67 13.04 25.17
C THR A 465 9.14 13.44 25.11
N VAL A 466 9.85 13.42 26.24
CA VAL A 466 11.30 13.56 26.25
C VAL A 466 11.89 12.18 26.47
N GLU A 467 12.61 11.68 25.47
CA GLU A 467 13.38 10.44 25.59
C GLU A 467 14.79 10.79 26.06
N ILE A 468 15.15 10.32 27.25
CA ILE A 468 16.50 10.48 27.78
C ILE A 468 17.29 9.23 27.46
N VAL A 469 18.33 9.40 26.66
CA VAL A 469 19.24 8.32 26.24
C VAL A 469 20.51 8.40 27.08
N LEU A 470 20.79 7.31 27.78
CA LEU A 470 22.00 7.09 28.55
C LEU A 470 23.09 6.59 27.61
N ALA A 471 24.16 7.38 27.49
CA ALA A 471 25.27 7.11 26.60
C ALA A 471 26.58 6.91 27.37
N ASP A 472 27.38 5.98 26.85
CA ASP A 472 28.79 5.85 27.19
C ASP A 472 29.69 6.42 26.09
N ARG A 473 31.00 6.46 26.35
CA ARG A 473 31.98 7.02 25.41
C ARG A 473 31.97 6.31 24.06
N SER A 474 31.73 5.00 24.02
CA SER A 474 31.67 4.22 22.77
C SER A 474 30.50 4.66 21.88
N LEU A 475 29.34 4.99 22.47
CA LEU A 475 28.16 5.40 21.72
C LEU A 475 28.38 6.71 20.95
N LEU A 476 29.19 7.64 21.48
CA LEU A 476 29.48 8.92 20.83
C LEU A 476 30.11 8.79 19.45
N ASP A 477 30.89 7.73 19.22
CA ASP A 477 31.49 7.49 17.90
C ASP A 477 30.43 7.05 16.88
N GLU A 478 29.32 6.47 17.34
CA GLU A 478 28.16 6.06 16.54
C GLU A 478 27.11 7.18 16.35
N LEU A 479 27.16 8.24 17.17
CA LEU A 479 26.20 9.36 17.18
C LEU A 479 26.49 10.44 16.11
N GLY A 480 27.53 10.26 15.29
CA GLY A 480 27.85 11.21 14.20
C GLY A 480 28.29 12.60 14.67
N VAL A 481 28.68 12.75 15.94
CA VAL A 481 29.06 14.05 16.52
C VAL A 481 30.40 14.51 15.95
N SER A 482 30.48 15.78 15.55
CA SER A 482 31.68 16.36 14.90
C SER A 482 32.91 16.42 15.81
N ASN A 483 32.74 16.51 17.14
CA ASN A 483 33.84 16.39 18.11
C ASN A 483 33.46 15.54 19.33
N PRO A 484 33.57 14.20 19.26
CA PRO A 484 33.12 13.27 20.31
C PRO A 484 33.76 13.52 21.68
N ASN A 485 35.03 13.92 21.72
CA ASN A 485 35.74 14.16 22.97
C ASN A 485 35.24 15.40 23.70
N GLN A 486 34.94 16.47 22.95
CA GLN A 486 34.36 17.69 23.53
C GLN A 486 32.93 17.44 24.03
N ALA A 487 32.11 16.75 23.22
CA ALA A 487 30.76 16.34 23.61
C ALA A 487 30.78 15.45 24.86
N TRP A 488 31.72 14.50 24.97
CA TRP A 488 31.88 13.68 26.17
C TRP A 488 32.20 14.48 27.42
N GLN A 489 33.11 15.45 27.32
CA GLN A 489 33.46 16.32 28.46
C GLN A 489 32.27 17.19 28.88
N ALA A 490 31.52 17.72 27.91
CA ALA A 490 30.29 18.47 28.18
C ALA A 490 29.23 17.60 28.89
N MET A 491 29.03 16.35 28.44
CA MET A 491 28.12 15.41 29.10
C MET A 491 28.56 14.99 30.50
N LYS A 492 29.87 14.93 30.76
CA LYS A 492 30.41 14.71 32.11
C LYS A 492 30.20 15.91 33.03
N ASN A 493 30.15 17.11 32.47
CA ASN A 493 29.87 18.35 33.21
C ASN A 493 28.36 18.61 33.41
N GLY A 494 27.50 17.69 32.98
CA GLY A 494 26.05 17.76 33.20
C GLY A 494 25.25 18.46 32.12
N GLN A 495 25.81 18.59 30.91
CA GLN A 495 25.09 19.08 29.74
C GLN A 495 24.55 17.89 28.91
N ALA A 496 23.47 18.05 28.15
CA ALA A 496 23.00 17.05 27.19
C ALA A 496 23.37 17.40 25.76
N LEU A 497 23.41 16.36 24.92
CA LEU A 497 23.33 16.53 23.47
C LEU A 497 21.85 16.50 23.08
N LEU A 498 21.43 17.49 22.31
CA LEU A 498 20.08 17.56 21.79
C LEU A 498 20.05 16.86 20.43
N SER A 499 19.16 15.87 20.27
CA SER A 499 18.80 15.37 18.96
C SER A 499 17.44 15.95 18.58
N GLN A 500 17.43 16.84 17.57
CA GLN A 500 16.22 17.52 17.08
C GLN A 500 15.29 16.63 16.25
N THR A 501 15.39 15.31 16.42
CA THR A 501 14.77 14.32 15.54
C THR A 501 13.30 14.10 15.86
N GLY A 502 12.47 15.06 15.47
CA GLY A 502 11.04 14.86 15.29
C GLY A 502 10.74 14.43 13.87
N SER A 503 9.98 13.35 13.70
CA SER A 503 9.22 13.08 12.46
C SER A 503 7.73 12.89 12.78
N LEU A 504 6.84 13.77 12.29
CA LEU A 504 5.40 13.62 12.53
C LEU A 504 4.82 12.78 11.42
N ARG A 505 4.23 11.63 11.78
CA ARG A 505 3.46 10.85 10.82
C ARG A 505 2.11 11.53 10.57
N ILE A 506 2.10 12.55 9.72
CA ILE A 506 0.88 12.96 9.02
C ILE A 506 0.63 11.90 7.95
N GLY A 507 0.08 10.77 8.39
CA GLY A 507 -0.31 9.64 7.57
C GLY A 507 0.81 8.74 7.05
N PRO A 508 0.47 7.65 6.35
CA PRO A 508 1.36 6.55 6.06
C PRO A 508 2.59 6.86 5.23
N VAL A 509 2.72 8.03 4.60
CA VAL A 509 3.79 8.29 3.62
C VAL A 509 4.62 9.54 3.97
N GLY A 510 4.40 10.13 5.14
CA GLY A 510 4.82 11.50 5.39
C GLY A 510 5.90 11.70 6.45
N GLY A 511 7.13 11.25 6.23
CA GLY A 511 8.27 11.66 7.06
C GLY A 511 9.03 12.82 6.41
N ALA A 512 8.83 14.05 6.87
CA ALA A 512 9.85 15.10 6.76
C ALA A 512 10.37 15.33 8.18
N THR A 513 11.67 15.18 8.39
CA THR A 513 12.29 15.51 9.67
C THR A 513 12.31 17.04 9.77
N VAL A 514 11.59 17.57 10.74
CA VAL A 514 11.60 19.01 11.06
C VAL A 514 12.05 19.10 12.51
N PRO A 515 12.88 20.09 12.88
CA PRO A 515 13.20 20.36 14.28
C PRO A 515 11.93 20.45 15.11
N LEU A 516 11.84 19.73 16.22
CA LEU A 516 10.65 19.78 17.06
C LEU A 516 10.58 21.09 17.88
N THR A 517 11.76 21.61 18.21
CA THR A 517 11.98 22.75 19.09
C THR A 517 12.93 23.74 18.42
N THR A 518 12.84 25.01 18.81
CA THR A 518 13.78 26.07 18.37
C THR A 518 15.04 26.19 19.25
N LEU A 519 15.17 25.33 20.27
CA LEU A 519 16.29 25.30 21.22
C LEU A 519 17.58 24.78 20.56
N GLY A 520 18.70 25.41 20.91
CA GLY A 520 20.03 25.08 20.39
C GLY A 520 21.14 25.04 21.44
N PRO A 521 22.41 24.93 21.01
CA PRO A 521 23.56 24.90 21.91
C PRO A 521 23.62 26.12 22.85
N GLY A 522 23.71 25.87 24.15
CA GLY A 522 23.76 26.89 25.21
C GLY A 522 22.43 27.14 25.91
N ASP A 523 21.30 26.70 25.32
CA ASP A 523 19.98 26.89 25.92
C ASP A 523 19.72 25.88 27.05
N ALA A 524 18.85 26.25 28.00
CA ALA A 524 18.41 25.37 29.08
C ALA A 524 17.09 24.70 28.70
N PHE A 525 17.07 23.37 28.70
CA PHE A 525 15.89 22.57 28.41
C PHE A 525 15.17 22.21 29.72
N PRO A 526 13.90 22.63 29.93
CA PRO A 526 13.18 22.34 31.18
C PRO A 526 12.70 20.88 31.22
N LEU A 527 12.81 20.25 32.38
CA LEU A 527 12.28 18.91 32.62
C LEU A 527 11.25 18.97 33.75
N ARG A 528 10.34 17.99 33.75
CA ARG A 528 9.34 17.82 34.80
C ARG A 528 9.40 16.40 35.33
N ASP A 529 9.37 16.28 36.65
CA ASP A 529 9.29 15.00 37.36
C ASP A 529 8.23 14.09 36.76
N THR A 530 8.59 12.81 36.66
CA THR A 530 7.61 11.79 36.27
C THR A 530 6.78 11.47 37.50
N THR A 531 5.46 11.61 37.39
CA THR A 531 4.52 11.37 38.48
C THR A 531 3.50 10.32 38.10
N ARG A 532 3.09 9.50 39.08
CA ARG A 532 1.99 8.53 38.96
C ARG A 532 0.86 8.98 39.88
N ASP A 533 -0.34 9.02 39.34
CA ASP A 533 -1.56 9.21 40.14
C ASP A 533 -1.88 7.88 40.83
N ASP A 534 -2.07 7.91 42.15
CA ASP A 534 -2.60 6.80 42.93
C ASP A 534 -4.13 6.64 42.71
N GLN A 535 -4.73 5.54 43.16
CA GLN A 535 -6.16 5.26 43.08
C GLN A 535 -7.03 6.37 43.71
N ASP A 536 -6.48 7.09 44.70
CA ASP A 536 -7.11 8.24 45.37
C ASP A 536 -6.81 9.60 44.69
N GLY A 537 -6.13 9.62 43.55
CA GLY A 537 -5.78 10.83 42.79
C GLY A 537 -4.59 11.62 43.37
N HIS A 538 -3.84 11.04 44.31
CA HIS A 538 -2.61 11.64 44.83
C HIS A 538 -1.43 11.44 43.87
N LYS A 539 -0.71 12.52 43.55
CA LYS A 539 0.50 12.47 42.71
C LYS A 539 1.70 12.02 43.52
N THR A 540 2.19 10.83 43.21
CA THR A 540 3.49 10.35 43.69
C THR A 540 4.54 10.62 42.63
N VAL A 541 5.63 11.28 43.00
CA VAL A 541 6.82 11.36 42.14
C VAL A 541 7.40 9.94 42.05
N ILE A 542 7.72 9.50 40.84
CA ILE A 542 8.32 8.17 40.59
C ILE A 542 9.73 8.29 39.99
N LEU A 543 10.04 9.44 39.36
CA LEU A 543 11.37 9.80 38.91
C LEU A 543 11.62 11.29 39.19
N ASP A 544 12.64 11.55 40.01
CA ASP A 544 13.10 12.90 40.37
C ASP A 544 14.10 13.41 39.33
N LEU A 545 13.77 14.51 38.66
CA LEU A 545 14.52 15.07 37.54
C LEU A 545 15.02 16.49 37.88
N PRO A 546 16.19 16.92 37.36
CA PRO A 546 16.63 18.30 37.55
C PRO A 546 15.70 19.27 36.80
N ASP A 547 15.49 20.45 37.38
CA ASP A 547 14.60 21.49 36.81
C ASP A 547 14.92 21.83 35.33
N HIS A 548 16.21 21.84 34.99
CA HIS A 548 16.67 22.15 33.64
C HIS A 548 17.97 21.43 33.31
N LEU A 549 18.20 21.24 32.01
CA LEU A 549 19.37 20.57 31.49
C LEU A 549 19.97 21.40 30.34
N GLN A 550 21.25 21.78 30.46
CA GLN A 550 21.90 22.63 29.46
C GLN A 550 22.24 21.85 28.19
N ILE A 551 21.98 22.42 27.03
CA ILE A 551 22.31 21.81 25.73
C ILE A 551 23.75 22.15 25.37
N ALA A 552 24.62 21.15 25.26
CA ALA A 552 26.02 21.31 24.88
C ALA A 552 26.20 21.46 23.37
N SER A 553 25.58 20.57 22.61
CA SER A 553 25.65 20.53 21.16
C SER A 553 24.46 19.79 20.58
N GLU A 554 24.30 19.91 19.27
CA GLU A 554 23.24 19.28 18.52
C GLU A 554 23.78 18.08 17.70
N ILE A 555 22.93 17.09 17.50
CA ILE A 555 23.16 15.96 16.60
C ILE A 555 22.36 16.20 15.32
N GLU A 556 23.05 16.63 14.27
CA GLU A 556 22.45 16.98 12.97
C GLU A 556 22.08 15.73 12.14
N ASP A 557 22.93 14.70 12.13
CA ASP A 557 22.70 13.44 11.40
C ASP A 557 22.07 12.37 12.30
N GLN A 558 21.08 11.63 11.80
CA GLN A 558 20.49 10.54 12.57
C GLN A 558 21.49 9.40 12.78
N PRO A 559 21.69 8.92 14.02
CA PRO A 559 22.41 7.68 14.27
C PRO A 559 21.77 6.52 13.51
N TRP A 560 22.56 5.54 13.07
CA TRP A 560 22.07 4.42 12.25
C TRP A 560 20.97 3.60 12.94
N PHE A 561 20.98 3.53 14.27
CA PHE A 561 19.96 2.86 15.10
C PHE A 561 18.76 3.75 15.46
N VAL A 562 18.79 5.04 15.10
CA VAL A 562 17.69 6.01 15.29
C VAL A 562 17.02 6.30 13.94
N ALA A 563 17.65 5.92 12.83
CA ALA A 563 17.19 6.20 11.49
C ALA A 563 15.78 5.63 11.27
N GLY A 564 14.78 6.51 11.30
CA GLY A 564 13.37 6.14 11.16
C GLY A 564 12.61 5.84 12.45
N ALA A 565 13.16 6.05 13.65
CA ALA A 565 12.44 5.84 14.90
C ALA A 565 11.21 6.79 15.02
N PHE A 566 10.07 6.31 14.52
CA PHE A 566 8.78 6.99 14.51
C PHE A 566 8.02 6.69 15.80
N SER A 567 7.89 7.68 16.68
CA SER A 567 6.83 7.68 17.66
C SER A 567 5.64 8.47 17.09
N GLY A 568 4.41 7.97 17.27
CA GLY A 568 3.19 8.76 17.00
C GLY A 568 3.02 9.96 17.94
N VAL A 569 4.05 10.23 18.74
CA VAL A 569 4.12 11.10 19.90
C VAL A 569 5.38 11.96 19.72
N PRO A 570 5.28 13.25 19.41
CA PRO A 570 6.44 14.13 19.22
C PRO A 570 7.50 13.91 20.32
N THR A 571 8.69 13.41 19.96
CA THR A 571 9.71 13.03 20.94
C THR A 571 10.96 13.90 20.79
N VAL A 572 11.39 14.52 21.88
CA VAL A 572 12.71 15.18 21.97
C VAL A 572 13.67 14.21 22.60
N ARG A 573 14.83 14.00 21.98
CA ARG A 573 15.86 13.11 22.51
C ARG A 573 16.98 13.91 23.14
N LEU A 574 17.21 13.68 24.42
CA LEU A 574 18.34 14.23 25.16
C LEU A 574 19.32 13.11 25.50
N ILE A 575 20.56 13.26 25.06
CA ILE A 575 21.60 12.28 25.34
C ILE A 575 22.47 12.79 26.48
N VAL A 576 22.57 12.00 27.55
CA VAL A 576 23.35 12.32 28.75
C VAL A 576 24.32 11.19 29.07
N SER A 577 25.40 11.51 29.78
CA SER A 577 26.32 10.46 30.24
C SER A 577 25.66 9.60 31.31
N GLN A 578 25.87 8.28 31.26
CA GLN A 578 25.37 7.35 32.27
C GLN A 578 25.84 7.74 33.69
N GLY A 579 27.11 8.14 33.80
CA GLY A 579 27.70 8.61 35.06
C GLY A 579 27.05 9.88 35.62
N TYR A 580 26.56 10.79 34.76
CA TYR A 580 25.79 11.95 35.21
C TYR A 580 24.39 11.54 35.67
N ALA A 581 23.67 10.74 34.86
CA ALA A 581 22.33 10.27 35.19
C ALA A 581 22.27 9.55 36.54
N SER A 582 23.23 8.65 36.79
CA SER A 582 23.31 7.90 38.07
C SER A 582 23.50 8.77 39.32
N ARG A 583 24.01 10.00 39.18
CA ARG A 583 24.24 10.93 40.31
C ARG A 583 23.13 11.94 40.50
N HIS A 584 22.44 12.28 39.41
CA HIS A 584 21.53 13.43 39.38
C HIS A 584 20.07 13.05 39.18
N PHE A 585 19.79 11.83 38.71
CA PHE A 585 18.43 11.31 38.63
C PHE A 585 18.23 10.27 39.74
N ALA A 586 17.13 10.38 40.48
CA ALA A 586 16.78 9.40 41.51
C ALA A 586 15.54 8.62 41.08
N VAL A 587 15.67 7.29 41.01
CA VAL A 587 14.55 6.37 40.78
C VAL A 587 13.98 5.98 42.14
N LEU A 588 12.66 6.13 42.30
CA LEU A 588 11.97 5.69 43.49
C LEU A 588 11.55 4.21 43.36
N PRO A 589 11.53 3.43 44.46
CA PRO A 589 11.20 1.99 44.41
C PRO A 589 9.82 1.66 43.80
N SER A 590 8.91 2.63 43.72
CA SER A 590 7.58 2.50 43.13
C SER A 590 7.55 2.69 41.60
N PHE A 591 8.71 2.91 40.97
CA PHE A 591 8.84 3.08 39.52
C PHE A 591 8.86 1.71 38.82
N ASP A 592 7.68 1.16 38.52
CA ASP A 592 7.51 -0.12 37.80
C ASP A 592 8.10 -0.13 36.36
N GLN A 593 8.56 1.02 35.85
CA GLN A 593 9.12 1.16 34.51
C GLN A 593 10.63 1.43 34.55
N GLY A 594 11.43 0.47 35.03
CA GLY A 594 12.91 0.59 35.02
C GLY A 594 13.51 0.92 33.65
N ILE A 595 14.80 1.26 33.64
CA ILE A 595 15.51 1.73 32.43
C ILE A 595 15.55 0.62 31.38
N ALA A 596 15.12 0.95 30.16
CA ALA A 596 15.14 0.03 29.03
C ALA A 596 16.55 0.01 28.42
N TRP A 597 17.37 -0.94 28.87
CA TRP A 597 18.69 -1.19 28.29
C TRP A 597 18.57 -2.03 27.02
N GLN A 598 19.25 -1.59 25.97
CA GLN A 598 19.20 -2.19 24.63
C GLN A 598 20.60 -2.28 24.02
N LEU A 599 20.88 -3.42 23.40
CA LEU A 599 22.01 -3.64 22.51
C LEU A 599 21.48 -3.73 21.08
N LEU A 600 21.95 -2.80 20.26
CA LEU A 600 21.56 -2.62 18.87
C LEU A 600 22.68 -3.15 17.99
N LEU A 601 22.33 -3.96 16.98
CA LEU A 601 23.30 -4.66 16.13
C LEU A 601 22.93 -4.55 14.66
N ASP A 602 23.90 -4.20 13.83
CA ASP A 602 23.86 -4.37 12.38
C ASP A 602 24.82 -5.49 11.99
N ALA A 603 24.36 -6.40 11.13
CA ALA A 603 25.19 -7.44 10.57
C ALA A 603 25.99 -6.91 9.37
N GLN A 604 27.12 -7.56 9.10
CA GLN A 604 27.81 -7.40 7.82
C GLN A 604 26.88 -7.83 6.68
N PRO A 605 26.90 -7.13 5.52
CA PRO A 605 26.07 -7.49 4.38
C PRO A 605 26.25 -8.97 3.98
N GLY A 606 25.16 -9.74 4.03
CA GLY A 606 25.15 -11.17 3.72
C GLY A 606 25.47 -12.11 4.89
N GLN A 607 25.78 -11.59 6.08
CA GLN A 607 26.02 -12.36 7.31
C GLN A 607 24.84 -12.30 8.29
N GLU A 608 23.70 -11.71 7.90
CA GLU A 608 22.57 -11.45 8.80
C GLU A 608 22.02 -12.76 9.40
N LYS A 609 21.91 -13.82 8.59
CA LYS A 609 21.51 -15.16 9.08
C LYS A 609 22.54 -15.80 10.00
N ALA A 610 23.83 -15.57 9.77
CA ALA A 610 24.87 -16.11 10.64
C ALA A 610 24.81 -15.44 12.02
N LEU A 611 24.62 -14.12 12.04
CA LEU A 611 24.42 -13.36 13.27
C LEU A 611 23.11 -13.76 13.97
N GLN A 612 22.01 -13.96 13.24
CA GLN A 612 20.74 -14.46 13.79
C GLN A 612 20.92 -15.79 14.53
N ILE A 613 21.61 -16.76 13.91
CA ILE A 613 21.90 -18.07 14.51
C ILE A 613 22.80 -17.92 15.74
N MET A 614 23.82 -17.05 15.66
CA MET A 614 24.72 -16.77 16.79
C MET A 614 23.95 -16.19 17.98
N LEU A 615 23.09 -15.19 17.74
CA LEU A 615 22.26 -14.55 18.75
C LEU A 615 21.28 -15.55 19.38
N ALA A 616 20.58 -16.33 18.56
CA ALA A 616 19.69 -17.38 19.03
C ALA A 616 20.46 -18.42 19.90
N GLY A 617 21.69 -18.78 19.51
CA GLY A 617 22.56 -19.68 20.26
C GLY A 617 23.05 -19.13 21.60
N GLN A 618 23.26 -17.81 21.69
CA GLN A 618 23.68 -17.16 22.95
C GLN A 618 22.52 -16.89 23.92
N LEU A 619 21.29 -16.82 23.40
CA LEU A 619 20.08 -16.54 24.18
C LEU A 619 19.28 -17.81 24.54
N THR A 620 19.57 -18.94 23.88
CA THR A 620 18.91 -20.22 24.17
C THR A 620 19.22 -20.70 25.58
N GLY A 621 18.17 -20.98 26.36
CA GLY A 621 18.27 -21.38 27.78
C GLY A 621 18.34 -20.23 28.78
N ARG A 622 18.30 -18.96 28.30
CA ARG A 622 18.09 -17.75 29.12
C ARG A 622 16.69 -17.15 28.90
N GLU A 623 15.83 -17.83 28.15
CA GLU A 623 14.43 -17.46 27.94
C GLU A 623 13.68 -17.60 29.27
N GLY A 624 13.55 -16.48 29.99
CA GLY A 624 13.02 -16.40 31.36
C GLY A 624 13.92 -15.59 32.31
N GLU A 625 15.19 -15.40 31.97
CA GLU A 625 16.15 -14.56 32.69
C GLU A 625 16.55 -13.34 31.84
N ALA A 626 15.91 -12.21 32.11
CA ALA A 626 16.40 -10.86 31.88
C ALA A 626 16.85 -10.41 30.47
N LEU A 627 16.72 -11.18 29.38
CA LEU A 627 17.05 -10.72 28.01
C LEU A 627 15.98 -11.16 26.98
N SER A 628 15.61 -10.27 26.05
CA SER A 628 14.74 -10.60 24.91
C SER A 628 15.33 -10.11 23.59
N LEU A 629 15.17 -10.90 22.53
CA LEU A 629 15.65 -10.57 21.18
C LEU A 629 14.48 -10.13 20.30
N GLU A 630 14.69 -9.02 19.60
CA GLU A 630 13.83 -8.52 18.54
C GLU A 630 14.56 -8.65 17.20
N ASP A 631 13.99 -9.47 16.31
CA ASP A 631 14.52 -9.77 14.98
C ASP A 631 13.95 -8.80 13.94
N ASN A 632 14.54 -7.62 13.88
CA ASN A 632 14.16 -6.57 12.94
C ASN A 632 14.48 -6.96 11.49
N TYR A 633 15.51 -7.78 11.26
CA TYR A 633 15.86 -8.34 9.96
C TYR A 633 14.72 -9.17 9.36
N ALA A 634 14.09 -10.05 10.15
CA ALA A 634 12.92 -10.83 9.72
C ALA A 634 11.73 -9.93 9.36
N ASN A 635 11.47 -8.87 10.14
CA ASN A 635 10.43 -7.88 9.87
C ASN A 635 10.70 -7.10 8.55
N LEU A 636 11.96 -6.72 8.32
CA LEU A 636 12.41 -6.07 7.08
C LEU A 636 12.26 -6.99 5.86
N GLN A 637 12.59 -8.28 6.00
CA GLN A 637 12.36 -9.27 4.94
C GLN A 637 10.87 -9.42 4.62
N MET A 638 10.03 -9.55 5.64
CA MET A 638 8.58 -9.65 5.48
C MET A 638 8.01 -8.44 4.73
N ALA A 639 8.45 -7.22 5.07
CA ALA A 639 8.03 -6.01 4.37
C ALA A 639 8.49 -5.98 2.90
N ARG A 640 9.72 -6.39 2.61
CA ARG A 640 10.25 -6.51 1.23
C ARG A 640 9.47 -7.54 0.41
N ASP A 641 9.14 -8.67 1.01
CA ASP A 641 8.36 -9.73 0.39
C ASP A 641 6.92 -9.27 0.08
N LEU A 642 6.31 -8.47 0.97
CA LEU A 642 5.01 -7.84 0.70
C LEU A 642 5.07 -6.86 -0.47
N VAL A 643 6.12 -6.02 -0.55
CA VAL A 643 6.36 -5.14 -1.72
C VAL A 643 6.49 -5.98 -3.00
N PHE A 644 7.26 -7.07 -2.95
CA PHE A 644 7.45 -7.95 -4.10
C PHE A 644 6.12 -8.56 -4.59
N VAL A 645 5.28 -9.06 -3.69
CA VAL A 645 3.96 -9.59 -4.05
C VAL A 645 3.12 -8.52 -4.75
N MET A 646 3.10 -7.29 -4.22
CA MET A 646 2.39 -6.17 -4.84
C MET A 646 2.93 -5.82 -6.23
N ASP A 647 4.26 -5.80 -6.39
CA ASP A 647 4.94 -5.52 -7.65
C ASP A 647 4.62 -6.56 -8.72
N VAL A 648 4.54 -7.85 -8.35
CA VAL A 648 4.17 -8.91 -9.29
C VAL A 648 2.78 -8.64 -9.90
N PHE A 649 1.78 -8.27 -9.08
CA PHE A 649 0.45 -7.93 -9.60
C PHE A 649 0.47 -6.67 -10.48
N LEU A 650 1.18 -5.63 -10.04
CA LEU A 650 1.16 -4.33 -10.70
C LEU A 650 1.94 -4.32 -12.02
N TYR A 651 3.13 -4.92 -12.05
CA TYR A 651 3.91 -5.07 -13.27
C TYR A 651 3.26 -6.07 -14.22
N GLY A 652 2.63 -7.13 -13.71
CA GLY A 652 1.80 -8.03 -14.52
C GLY A 652 0.71 -7.27 -15.27
N PHE A 653 -0.04 -6.41 -14.57
CA PHE A 653 -1.06 -5.55 -15.19
C PHE A 653 -0.46 -4.55 -16.19
N THR A 654 0.71 -3.98 -15.87
CA THR A 654 1.43 -3.04 -16.74
C THR A 654 1.82 -3.68 -18.08
N VAL A 655 2.29 -4.94 -18.07
CA VAL A 655 2.62 -5.68 -19.30
C VAL A 655 1.40 -5.83 -20.20
N VAL A 656 0.23 -6.15 -19.62
CA VAL A 656 -1.03 -6.26 -20.37
C VAL A 656 -1.41 -4.93 -21.00
N ILE A 657 -1.30 -3.82 -20.25
CA ILE A 657 -1.56 -2.47 -20.78
C ILE A 657 -0.64 -2.21 -21.96
N ILE A 658 0.68 -2.39 -21.82
CA ILE A 658 1.65 -2.15 -22.90
C ILE A 658 1.30 -2.94 -24.16
N LEU A 659 0.89 -4.21 -24.02
CA LEU A 659 0.49 -5.05 -25.14
C LEU A 659 -0.76 -4.51 -25.87
N ILE A 660 -1.78 -4.09 -25.12
CA ILE A 660 -3.00 -3.46 -25.67
C ILE A 660 -2.63 -2.17 -26.42
N CYS A 661 -1.75 -1.35 -25.84
CA CYS A 661 -1.27 -0.11 -26.47
C CYS A 661 -0.54 -0.37 -27.77
N ALA A 662 0.41 -1.31 -27.74
CA ALA A 662 1.21 -1.69 -28.89
C ALA A 662 0.31 -2.13 -30.04
N MET A 663 -0.62 -3.04 -29.75
CA MET A 663 -1.57 -3.57 -30.74
C MET A 663 -2.43 -2.46 -31.34
N ASN A 664 -2.93 -1.55 -30.51
CA ASN A 664 -3.71 -0.42 -30.98
C ASN A 664 -2.90 0.51 -31.89
N ILE A 665 -1.67 0.86 -31.53
CA ILE A 665 -0.81 1.71 -32.36
C ILE A 665 -0.48 1.01 -33.68
N ILE A 666 -0.13 -0.28 -33.66
CA ILE A 666 0.11 -1.09 -34.86
C ILE A 666 -1.10 -1.02 -35.80
N ASN A 667 -2.31 -1.26 -35.27
CA ASN A 667 -3.54 -1.22 -36.04
C ASN A 667 -3.78 0.16 -36.65
N ILE A 668 -3.58 1.23 -35.88
CA ILE A 668 -3.77 2.60 -36.35
C ILE A 668 -2.78 2.95 -37.46
N VAL A 669 -1.48 2.69 -37.25
CA VAL A 669 -0.43 2.98 -38.24
C VAL A 669 -0.67 2.18 -39.51
N THR A 670 -1.04 0.91 -39.40
CA THR A 670 -1.36 0.05 -40.56
C THR A 670 -2.53 0.64 -41.35
N THR A 671 -3.64 0.95 -40.68
CA THR A 671 -4.82 1.56 -41.32
C THR A 671 -4.47 2.89 -41.98
N GLN A 672 -3.59 3.69 -41.37
CA GLN A 672 -3.16 5.00 -41.89
C GLN A 672 -2.31 4.88 -43.15
N ILE A 673 -1.48 3.85 -43.23
CA ILE A 673 -0.64 3.61 -44.40
C ILE A 673 -1.50 3.06 -45.55
N VAL A 674 -2.40 2.10 -45.27
CA VAL A 674 -3.32 1.53 -46.28
C VAL A 674 -4.17 2.63 -46.92
N LEU A 675 -4.79 3.49 -46.11
CA LEU A 675 -5.66 4.57 -46.62
C LEU A 675 -4.93 5.68 -47.39
N ARG A 676 -3.60 5.74 -47.32
CA ARG A 676 -2.77 6.75 -48.02
C ARG A 676 -1.75 6.11 -48.96
N ARG A 677 -1.96 4.84 -49.34
CA ARG A 677 -1.00 4.06 -50.12
C ARG A 677 -0.66 4.73 -51.46
N ARG A 678 -1.68 5.22 -52.18
CA ARG A 678 -1.50 5.99 -53.44
C ARG A 678 -0.76 7.32 -53.24
N GLU A 679 -1.09 8.07 -52.19
CA GLU A 679 -0.40 9.33 -51.86
C GLU A 679 1.10 9.08 -51.61
N LEU A 680 1.41 8.03 -50.84
CA LEU A 680 2.78 7.62 -50.56
C LEU A 680 3.53 7.13 -51.82
N ALA A 681 2.85 6.41 -52.72
CA ALA A 681 3.43 5.98 -54.00
C ALA A 681 3.69 7.18 -54.94
N MET A 682 2.78 8.16 -55.00
CA MET A 682 2.98 9.40 -55.75
C MET A 682 4.16 10.21 -55.22
N LEU A 683 4.31 10.32 -53.89
CA LEU A 683 5.46 10.99 -53.28
C LEU A 683 6.79 10.29 -53.62
N ARG A 684 6.82 8.95 -53.65
CA ARG A 684 7.98 8.18 -54.13
C ARG A 684 8.27 8.45 -55.62
N ALA A 685 7.24 8.49 -56.46
CA ALA A 685 7.38 8.77 -57.90
C ALA A 685 7.92 10.18 -58.18
N ILE A 686 7.58 11.17 -57.32
CA ILE A 686 8.10 12.55 -57.40
C ILE A 686 9.54 12.66 -56.87
N GLY A 687 10.13 11.59 -56.31
CA GLY A 687 11.53 11.53 -55.90
C GLY A 687 11.78 11.46 -54.38
N MET A 688 10.74 11.26 -53.55
CA MET A 688 10.91 11.06 -52.11
C MET A 688 11.65 9.74 -51.84
N SER A 689 12.80 9.81 -51.16
CA SER A 689 13.58 8.60 -50.85
C SER A 689 12.88 7.70 -49.82
N GLY A 690 13.17 6.39 -49.84
CA GLY A 690 12.61 5.45 -48.85
C GLY A 690 12.99 5.81 -47.41
N ALA A 691 14.18 6.40 -47.19
CA ALA A 691 14.60 6.92 -45.89
C ALA A 691 13.78 8.15 -45.46
N GLN A 692 13.54 9.09 -46.37
CA GLN A 692 12.69 10.27 -46.10
C GLN A 692 11.25 9.86 -45.77
N GLN A 693 10.71 8.87 -46.47
CA GLN A 693 9.37 8.36 -46.21
C GLN A 693 9.29 7.62 -44.88
N THR A 694 10.31 6.82 -44.54
CA THR A 694 10.41 6.16 -43.23
C THR A 694 10.48 7.19 -42.11
N ALA A 695 11.32 8.23 -42.27
CA ALA A 695 11.42 9.33 -41.32
C ALA A 695 10.09 10.08 -41.16
N MET A 696 9.35 10.32 -42.25
CA MET A 696 8.03 10.95 -42.19
C MET A 696 7.01 10.09 -41.43
N LEU A 697 6.95 8.79 -41.68
CA LEU A 697 6.00 7.88 -41.03
C LEU A 697 6.33 7.65 -39.55
N LEU A 698 7.62 7.57 -39.21
CA LEU A 698 8.07 7.52 -37.81
C LEU A 698 7.77 8.84 -37.09
N ALA A 699 7.97 9.98 -37.74
CA ALA A 699 7.58 11.29 -37.21
C ALA A 699 6.07 11.39 -36.95
N GLU A 700 5.24 10.82 -37.83
CA GLU A 700 3.79 10.78 -37.64
C GLU A 700 3.43 9.92 -36.42
N SER A 701 4.05 8.75 -36.30
CA SER A 701 3.87 7.82 -35.17
C SER A 701 4.29 8.48 -33.84
N ALA A 702 5.44 9.16 -33.83
CA ALA A 702 5.94 9.91 -32.69
C ALA A 702 4.99 11.06 -32.29
N LEU A 703 4.39 11.77 -33.25
CA LEU A 703 3.42 12.83 -32.96
C LEU A 703 2.15 12.28 -32.30
N TYR A 704 1.65 11.12 -32.75
CA TYR A 704 0.52 10.44 -32.08
C TYR A 704 0.90 10.02 -30.65
N GLY A 705 2.07 9.40 -30.49
CA GLY A 705 2.60 8.96 -29.19
C GLY A 705 2.77 10.12 -28.22
N LEU A 706 3.48 11.17 -28.61
CA LEU A 706 3.78 12.33 -27.78
C LEU A 706 2.51 13.07 -27.36
N THR A 707 1.60 13.35 -28.28
CA THR A 707 0.37 14.09 -27.93
C THR A 707 -0.58 13.27 -27.08
N GLY A 708 -0.69 11.96 -27.33
CA GLY A 708 -1.42 11.05 -26.45
C GLY A 708 -0.80 10.99 -25.07
N ALA A 709 0.53 10.87 -24.97
CA ALA A 709 1.25 10.82 -23.71
C ALA A 709 1.13 12.14 -22.93
N LEU A 710 1.16 13.31 -23.58
CA LEU A 710 0.98 14.60 -22.91
C LEU A 710 -0.41 14.73 -22.28
N TRP A 711 -1.47 14.46 -23.06
CA TRP A 711 -2.85 14.52 -22.55
C TRP A 711 -3.12 13.41 -21.52
N GLY A 712 -2.56 12.22 -21.75
CA GLY A 712 -2.68 11.08 -20.86
C GLY A 712 -1.95 11.27 -19.54
N SER A 713 -0.75 11.86 -19.55
CA SER A 713 -0.03 12.22 -18.33
C SER A 713 -0.73 13.35 -17.58
N ALA A 714 -1.29 14.36 -18.27
CA ALA A 714 -2.06 15.42 -17.62
C ALA A 714 -3.33 14.87 -16.93
N ALA A 715 -4.12 14.05 -17.64
CA ALA A 715 -5.30 13.41 -17.07
C ALA A 715 -4.95 12.34 -16.02
N GLY A 716 -3.84 11.62 -16.22
CA GLY A 716 -3.32 10.61 -15.29
C GLY A 716 -2.83 11.25 -14.00
N LEU A 717 -2.19 12.41 -14.05
CA LEU A 717 -1.82 13.19 -12.87
C LEU A 717 -3.04 13.71 -12.14
N ALA A 718 -4.07 14.17 -12.86
CA ALA A 718 -5.33 14.57 -12.24
C ALA A 718 -6.02 13.40 -11.53
N LEU A 719 -6.04 12.22 -12.16
CA LEU A 719 -6.54 10.99 -11.55
C LEU A 719 -5.69 10.56 -10.36
N LEU A 720 -4.37 10.60 -10.48
CA LEU A 720 -3.46 10.24 -9.40
C LEU A 720 -3.61 11.18 -8.21
N ALA A 721 -3.79 12.48 -8.44
CA ALA A 721 -4.08 13.45 -7.41
C ALA A 721 -5.46 13.22 -6.76
N ALA A 722 -6.46 12.79 -7.53
CA ALA A 722 -7.76 12.42 -6.99
C ALA A 722 -7.68 11.16 -6.11
N LEU A 723 -6.98 10.13 -6.58
CA LEU A 723 -6.72 8.89 -5.83
C LEU A 723 -5.87 9.17 -4.59
N SER A 724 -4.82 9.99 -4.70
CA SER A 724 -3.96 10.34 -3.58
C SER A 724 -4.74 11.10 -2.52
N ARG A 725 -5.56 12.10 -2.89
CA ARG A 725 -6.45 12.82 -1.97
C ARG A 725 -7.45 11.91 -1.29
N GLN A 726 -8.03 10.96 -2.03
CA GLN A 726 -8.97 10.00 -1.46
C GLN A 726 -8.28 9.05 -0.48
N THR A 727 -7.04 8.65 -0.78
CA THR A 727 -6.24 7.84 0.14
C THR A 727 -5.80 8.67 1.35
N ASP A 728 -5.37 9.92 1.15
CA ASP A 728 -5.04 10.87 2.22
C ASP A 728 -6.18 11.02 3.23
N GLN A 729 -7.41 11.18 2.74
CA GLN A 729 -8.60 11.27 3.59
C GLN A 729 -8.87 10.00 4.40
N LEU A 730 -8.55 8.83 3.87
CA LEU A 730 -8.79 7.54 4.53
C LEU A 730 -7.66 7.14 5.48
N LEU A 731 -6.44 7.48 5.12
CA LEU A 731 -5.25 6.90 5.72
C LEU A 731 -4.36 7.92 6.41
N ALA A 732 -4.61 9.23 6.35
CA ALA A 732 -3.95 10.17 7.26
C ALA A 732 -2.95 11.13 6.63
N GLY A 733 -2.68 11.09 5.31
CA GLY A 733 -1.43 11.61 4.72
C GLY A 733 -0.55 10.54 4.02
N SER A 734 -1.19 9.45 3.59
CA SER A 734 -0.60 8.38 2.75
C SER A 734 -0.51 8.72 1.26
N GLY A 735 -1.10 9.83 0.85
CA GLY A 735 -1.13 10.29 -0.52
C GLY A 735 0.25 10.75 -0.95
N LEU A 736 0.50 10.65 -2.25
CA LEU A 736 1.73 11.15 -2.85
C LEU A 736 1.86 12.65 -2.60
N ARG A 737 2.93 13.05 -1.90
CA ARG A 737 3.29 14.46 -1.73
C ARG A 737 3.99 14.95 -2.99
N GLY A 738 3.31 15.84 -3.73
CA GLY A 738 3.84 16.42 -4.96
C GLY A 738 3.68 15.53 -6.19
N VAL A 739 4.26 15.99 -7.30
CA VAL A 739 4.12 15.34 -8.61
C VAL A 739 5.29 14.37 -8.83
N PRO A 740 5.05 13.08 -9.13
CA PRO A 740 6.12 12.11 -9.39
C PRO A 740 6.70 12.33 -10.80
N TRP A 741 7.54 13.35 -10.95
CA TRP A 741 8.09 13.77 -12.25
C TRP A 741 8.85 12.65 -12.96
N LEU A 742 9.57 11.80 -12.23
CA LEU A 742 10.25 10.64 -12.80
C LEU A 742 9.27 9.65 -13.43
N LEU A 743 8.16 9.35 -12.75
CA LEU A 743 7.11 8.48 -13.30
C LEU A 743 6.50 9.10 -14.58
N VAL A 744 6.22 10.40 -14.56
CA VAL A 744 5.71 11.13 -15.74
C VAL A 744 6.73 11.12 -16.89
N LEU A 745 8.02 11.26 -16.59
CA LEU A 745 9.07 11.19 -17.60
C LEU A 745 9.14 9.78 -18.21
N TRP A 746 9.08 8.73 -17.38
CA TRP A 746 9.02 7.34 -17.84
C TRP A 746 7.78 7.06 -18.69
N THR A 747 6.62 7.63 -18.37
CA THR A 747 5.42 7.44 -19.19
C THR A 747 5.51 8.14 -20.54
N LEU A 748 6.03 9.37 -20.56
CA LEU A 748 6.27 10.10 -21.80
C LEU A 748 7.30 9.37 -22.69
N ALA A 749 8.43 8.95 -22.11
CA ALA A 749 9.47 8.22 -22.82
C ALA A 749 8.98 6.85 -23.31
N GLY A 750 8.29 6.10 -22.45
CA GLY A 750 7.74 4.78 -22.76
C GLY A 750 6.68 4.84 -23.86
N ALA A 751 5.74 5.80 -23.80
CA ALA A 751 4.73 5.98 -24.84
C ALA A 751 5.34 6.39 -26.19
N LEU A 752 6.34 7.27 -26.17
CA LEU A 752 7.08 7.67 -27.38
C LEU A 752 7.81 6.47 -27.99
N LEU A 753 8.58 5.73 -27.18
CA LEU A 753 9.32 4.55 -27.61
C LEU A 753 8.38 3.47 -28.15
N LEU A 754 7.28 3.19 -27.46
CA LEU A 754 6.29 2.23 -27.90
C LEU A 754 5.65 2.65 -29.24
N SER A 755 5.34 3.95 -29.40
CA SER A 755 4.77 4.46 -30.66
C SER A 755 5.72 4.34 -31.85
N LEU A 756 7.02 4.54 -31.61
CA LEU A 756 8.06 4.37 -32.62
C LEU A 756 8.21 2.90 -32.99
N LEU A 757 8.37 2.01 -32.00
CA LEU A 757 8.53 0.57 -32.22
C LEU A 757 7.33 -0.05 -32.95
N ALA A 758 6.11 0.29 -32.51
CA ALA A 758 4.87 -0.17 -33.15
C ALA A 758 4.77 0.27 -34.62
N GLY A 759 5.32 1.43 -34.97
CA GLY A 759 5.34 1.93 -36.35
C GLY A 759 6.31 1.18 -37.26
N ILE A 760 7.38 0.57 -36.73
CA ILE A 760 8.44 -0.06 -37.56
C ILE A 760 7.89 -1.21 -38.40
N LEU A 761 7.06 -2.10 -37.82
CA LEU A 761 6.54 -3.28 -38.50
C LEU A 761 5.69 -2.92 -39.74
N PRO A 762 4.65 -2.06 -39.65
CA PRO A 762 3.88 -1.63 -40.81
C PRO A 762 4.72 -0.88 -41.86
N ILE A 763 5.64 -0.02 -41.42
CA ILE A 763 6.49 0.76 -42.33
C ILE A 763 7.41 -0.15 -43.15
N ARG A 764 8.00 -1.17 -42.52
CA ARG A 764 8.83 -2.16 -43.21
C ARG A 764 8.05 -2.92 -44.28
N ARG A 765 6.78 -3.26 -44.02
CA ARG A 765 5.91 -3.96 -44.97
C ARG A 765 5.71 -3.12 -46.24
N VAL A 766 5.31 -1.85 -46.09
CA VAL A 766 5.02 -0.95 -47.22
C VAL A 766 6.27 -0.48 -47.98
N ARG A 767 7.46 -0.63 -47.40
CA ARG A 767 8.72 -0.39 -48.12
C ARG A 767 9.04 -1.45 -49.16
N ARG A 768 8.46 -2.66 -49.01
CA ARG A 768 8.66 -3.76 -49.96
C ARG A 768 7.68 -3.73 -51.13
N ASP A 769 6.61 -2.94 -51.04
CA ASP A 769 5.59 -2.82 -52.08
C ASP A 769 6.13 -2.08 -53.32
N SER A 770 5.83 -2.61 -54.50
CA SER A 770 6.09 -2.00 -55.81
C SER A 770 5.29 -0.69 -55.98
N ILE A 771 5.97 0.35 -56.48
CA ILE A 771 5.34 1.65 -56.77
C ILE A 771 4.26 1.50 -57.86
N VAL A 772 4.50 0.64 -58.84
CA VAL A 772 3.60 0.41 -59.98
C VAL A 772 2.33 -0.29 -59.52
N ASP A 773 2.45 -1.29 -58.64
CA ASP A 773 1.28 -2.05 -58.15
C ASP A 773 0.42 -1.18 -57.23
N ALA A 774 1.06 -0.33 -56.40
CA ALA A 774 0.36 0.64 -55.56
C ALA A 774 -0.40 1.73 -56.35
N ILE A 775 -0.04 1.95 -57.63
CA ILE A 775 -0.73 2.88 -58.54
C ILE A 775 -1.74 2.14 -59.43
N ARG A 776 -1.51 0.86 -59.77
CA ARG A 776 -2.35 0.04 -60.67
C ARG A 776 -3.52 -0.68 -60.00
N GLU A 777 -3.44 -1.02 -58.70
CA GLU A 777 -4.48 -1.83 -58.01
C GLU A 777 -5.92 -1.25 -58.01
N GLU A 778 -6.14 -0.01 -58.49
CA GLU A 778 -7.47 0.62 -58.57
C GLU A 778 -7.82 1.14 -60.00
N GLY A 779 -7.06 0.72 -61.02
CA GLY A 779 -7.29 1.09 -62.42
C GLY A 779 -8.36 0.27 -63.13
#